data_AF-A0A3N6EAX0-F1
#
_entry.id   AF-A0A3N6EAX0-F1
#
_cell.length_a   1.000
_cell.length_b   1.000
_cell.length_c   1.000
_cell.angle_alpha   90.00
_cell.angle_beta   90.00
_cell.angle_gamma   90.00
#
_symmetry.space_group_name_H-M   'P 1'
#
loop_
_entity.id
_entity.type
_entity.pdbx_description
1 polymer ?
#
loop_
_entity_poly.entity_id
_entity_poly.type
_entity_poly.pdbx_seq_one_letter_code
_entity_poly.pdbx_strand_id
1 'polypeptide(L)'
;MKIDFLVQNAFAADGTTRAVLNLAGALADTHEVRVVSVFRWLDRPALAPAPGVRAVSLLDLREGRRPDKQDIRRLTPSRVIPRTQAMSWRYSLLTDDKVEEYLGETQAQVVVGTSLELAAYVSRWGRPRALRLGQLHLLSTVLSPQEQSRAWAGLGRLDAVIVPSAAEATAVTEAGLPGGIAVYAHPDCVPEPRVRPADGRSRVVMAAGRLVPEKRFDLLVQAFAQVCAAHPDWQLRIFGTGPEYGALRALVADLDLYNHVFLMMEEPRLEAQWAASAVAAGTSDRESFGLALAEAMRCGLPVVSTACPGGPPEIVRHETNGLLTPVGDVDAFAAALLRLVEDEEARVTMGSQALQDSGRYGPEEAAGRFEKVIRMSRRARRESRPAAEVTVGCVVEPDGLIGLRLAGVKEGREGLHLVLHRRKAGRGERPVRLPLLPAGHLGAHLYSAVVPAGPEVLTEGRWDVHLDTGEGRPAKVRPGNIDLRGFGPVATGPEGTVVQLPYASESGHLVLRTWTRERHAEATEVWISEGTIHLRGVLYGSDFGEAEPLLLMRRRGVEGHSFWLSGSSSGAADFSFALPASDLAEQLVGRHELWDLWVGRRYDPVVARLGRFLTDVVDVKSVFAYPNTVVTSDDGPAVLVKPYYTAGTELSVRVSERAE
;
A
#
# COMPACT_ATOMS: atom_id res chain seq x y z
N MET A 1 -9.09 -27.45 -3.79
CA MET A 1 -9.77 -26.29 -3.16
C MET A 1 -10.92 -25.86 -4.04
N LYS A 2 -11.82 -24.99 -3.57
CA LYS A 2 -12.83 -24.35 -4.43
C LYS A 2 -12.38 -22.93 -4.80
N ILE A 3 -12.29 -22.65 -6.11
CA ILE A 3 -11.78 -21.39 -6.67
C ILE A 3 -12.82 -20.80 -7.62
N ASP A 4 -13.21 -19.56 -7.37
CA ASP A 4 -14.10 -18.80 -8.25
C ASP A 4 -13.32 -17.67 -8.95
N PHE A 5 -13.33 -17.67 -10.28
CA PHE A 5 -12.85 -16.55 -11.10
C PHE A 5 -14.04 -15.72 -11.59
N LEU A 6 -14.14 -14.47 -11.15
CA LEU A 6 -15.13 -13.52 -11.65
C LEU A 6 -14.56 -12.83 -12.88
N VAL A 7 -15.22 -13.03 -14.03
CA VAL A 7 -14.89 -12.41 -15.32
C VAL A 7 -16.04 -11.52 -15.78
N GLN A 8 -15.74 -10.47 -16.56
CA GLN A 8 -16.79 -9.58 -17.05
C GLN A 8 -17.76 -10.34 -17.95
N ASN A 9 -17.24 -11.10 -18.91
CA ASN A 9 -18.04 -11.83 -19.87
C ASN A 9 -17.29 -13.06 -20.40
N ALA A 10 -17.53 -14.23 -19.80
CA ALA A 10 -16.99 -15.52 -20.25
C ALA A 10 -17.46 -15.94 -21.65
N PHE A 11 -18.43 -15.22 -22.24
CA PHE A 11 -18.99 -15.54 -23.54
C PHE A 11 -18.33 -14.75 -24.69
N ALA A 12 -17.53 -13.72 -24.39
CA ALA A 12 -16.73 -13.01 -25.38
C ALA A 12 -15.37 -13.66 -25.59
N ALA A 13 -14.74 -13.37 -26.73
CA ALA A 13 -13.40 -13.83 -27.09
C ALA A 13 -12.36 -12.71 -26.88
N ASP A 14 -12.20 -12.27 -25.63
CA ASP A 14 -11.11 -11.35 -25.27
C ASP A 14 -9.92 -12.08 -24.63
N GLY A 15 -8.74 -11.43 -24.66
CA GLY A 15 -7.50 -12.03 -24.16
C GLY A 15 -7.51 -12.35 -22.66
N THR A 16 -8.18 -11.53 -21.84
CA THR A 16 -8.28 -11.77 -20.40
C THR A 16 -9.19 -12.97 -20.12
N THR A 17 -10.34 -13.05 -20.79
CA THR A 17 -11.22 -14.22 -20.70
C THR A 17 -10.48 -15.50 -21.13
N ARG A 18 -9.71 -15.45 -22.23
CA ARG A 18 -8.87 -16.58 -22.67
C ARG A 18 -7.84 -16.99 -21.63
N ALA A 19 -7.07 -16.04 -21.09
CA ALA A 19 -6.07 -16.31 -20.06
C ALA A 19 -6.67 -16.96 -18.80
N VAL A 20 -7.82 -16.45 -18.34
CA VAL A 20 -8.54 -16.99 -17.19
C VAL A 20 -9.07 -18.39 -17.47
N LEU A 21 -9.65 -18.65 -18.64
CA LEU A 21 -10.13 -19.99 -19.01
C LEU A 21 -8.99 -21.01 -19.09
N ASN A 22 -7.84 -20.62 -19.63
CA ASN A 22 -6.65 -21.47 -19.69
C ASN A 22 -6.15 -21.83 -18.28
N LEU A 23 -5.99 -20.81 -17.41
CA LEU A 23 -5.58 -21.04 -16.02
C LEU A 23 -6.63 -21.85 -15.23
N ALA A 24 -7.91 -21.58 -15.44
CA ALA A 24 -8.99 -22.33 -14.81
C ALA A 24 -8.95 -23.81 -15.23
N GLY A 25 -8.67 -24.09 -16.51
CA GLY A 25 -8.45 -25.45 -16.99
C GLY A 25 -7.25 -26.12 -16.32
N ALA A 26 -6.11 -25.43 -16.25
CA ALA A 26 -4.91 -25.94 -15.60
C ALA A 26 -5.13 -26.26 -14.09
N LEU A 27 -5.95 -25.47 -13.40
CA LEU A 27 -6.29 -25.70 -12.00
C LEU A 27 -7.39 -26.75 -11.80
N ALA A 28 -8.20 -27.04 -12.82
CA ALA A 28 -9.33 -27.98 -12.69
C ALA A 28 -8.88 -29.43 -12.45
N ASP A 29 -7.63 -29.76 -12.78
CA ASP A 29 -7.05 -31.09 -12.55
C ASP A 29 -6.90 -31.40 -11.04
N THR A 30 -6.67 -30.39 -10.20
CA THR A 30 -6.43 -30.55 -8.76
C THR A 30 -7.47 -29.84 -7.89
N HIS A 31 -8.31 -28.98 -8.46
CA HIS A 31 -9.23 -28.11 -7.73
C HIS A 31 -10.62 -28.05 -8.35
N GLU A 32 -11.63 -27.73 -7.54
CA GLU A 32 -12.96 -27.37 -8.04
C GLU A 32 -12.92 -25.91 -8.52
N VAL A 33 -12.98 -25.71 -9.84
CA VAL A 33 -12.88 -24.37 -10.43
C VAL A 33 -14.20 -23.94 -11.05
N ARG A 34 -14.60 -22.70 -10.77
CA ARG A 34 -15.76 -22.06 -11.38
C ARG A 34 -15.36 -20.74 -12.01
N VAL A 35 -15.83 -20.53 -13.24
CA VAL A 35 -15.78 -19.24 -13.92
C VAL A 35 -17.15 -18.58 -13.83
N VAL A 36 -17.20 -17.44 -13.19
CA VAL A 36 -18.41 -16.67 -12.89
C VAL A 36 -18.43 -15.46 -13.81
N SER A 37 -19.22 -15.56 -14.88
CA SER A 37 -19.45 -14.47 -15.82
C SER A 37 -20.43 -13.47 -15.21
N VAL A 38 -20.03 -12.21 -15.04
CA VAL A 38 -20.97 -11.18 -14.57
C VAL A 38 -22.07 -10.97 -15.61
N PHE A 39 -21.70 -10.82 -16.87
CA PHE A 39 -22.64 -10.62 -17.96
C PHE A 39 -22.69 -11.82 -18.89
N ARG A 40 -23.87 -12.07 -19.48
CA ARG A 40 -24.05 -12.97 -20.60
C ARG A 40 -24.83 -12.27 -21.71
N TRP A 41 -24.18 -12.06 -22.84
CA TRP A 41 -24.80 -11.41 -24.02
C TRP A 41 -25.07 -12.39 -25.16
N LEU A 42 -24.37 -13.53 -25.17
CA LEU A 42 -24.44 -14.54 -26.21
C LEU A 42 -24.95 -15.88 -25.65
N ASP A 43 -25.56 -16.68 -26.52
CA ASP A 43 -26.08 -17.99 -26.16
C ASP A 43 -24.98 -19.00 -25.86
N ARG A 44 -23.91 -19.00 -26.65
CA ARG A 44 -22.76 -19.90 -26.52
C ARG A 44 -21.49 -19.10 -26.29
N PRO A 45 -20.57 -19.58 -25.44
CA PRO A 45 -19.31 -18.91 -25.25
C PRO A 45 -18.45 -19.07 -26.50
N ALA A 46 -17.75 -18.00 -26.91
CA ALA A 46 -16.81 -18.06 -28.02
C ALA A 46 -15.62 -19.01 -27.73
N LEU A 47 -15.27 -19.16 -26.44
CA LEU A 47 -14.25 -20.09 -25.94
C LEU A 47 -14.91 -21.08 -24.97
N ALA A 48 -14.84 -22.36 -25.28
CA ALA A 48 -15.37 -23.40 -24.41
C ALA A 48 -14.47 -23.55 -23.16
N PRO A 49 -15.02 -23.55 -21.94
CA PRO A 49 -14.27 -23.93 -20.75
C PRO A 49 -13.70 -25.35 -20.88
N ALA A 50 -12.53 -25.58 -20.30
CA ALA A 50 -11.95 -26.92 -20.22
C ALA A 50 -12.88 -27.88 -19.45
N PRO A 51 -12.81 -29.21 -19.73
CA PRO A 51 -13.49 -30.20 -18.91
C PRO A 51 -13.19 -29.99 -17.42
N GLY A 52 -14.21 -30.12 -16.56
CA GLY A 52 -14.08 -29.88 -15.12
C GLY A 52 -14.24 -28.43 -14.67
N VAL A 53 -14.19 -27.45 -15.59
CA VAL A 53 -14.46 -26.03 -15.27
C VAL A 53 -15.95 -25.73 -15.38
N ARG A 54 -16.58 -25.32 -14.27
CA ARG A 54 -17.99 -24.91 -14.27
C ARG A 54 -18.12 -23.43 -14.65
N ALA A 55 -18.81 -23.11 -15.74
CA ALA A 55 -19.16 -21.73 -16.10
C ALA A 55 -20.59 -21.39 -15.66
N VAL A 56 -20.78 -20.22 -15.04
CA VAL A 56 -22.10 -19.68 -14.66
C VAL A 56 -22.19 -18.21 -15.02
N SER A 57 -23.41 -17.68 -15.21
CA SER A 57 -23.64 -16.24 -15.46
C SER A 57 -24.53 -15.63 -14.39
N LEU A 58 -24.19 -14.42 -13.93
CA LEU A 58 -24.97 -13.69 -12.91
C LEU A 58 -26.11 -12.88 -13.52
N LEU A 59 -25.86 -12.21 -14.65
CA LEU A 59 -26.87 -11.46 -15.41
C LEU A 59 -27.04 -12.06 -16.81
N ASP A 60 -28.29 -12.32 -17.19
CA ASP A 60 -28.66 -12.76 -18.53
C ASP A 60 -29.22 -11.59 -19.36
N LEU A 61 -28.39 -11.07 -20.26
CA LEU A 61 -28.64 -9.85 -21.03
C LEU A 61 -28.73 -10.11 -22.53
N ARG A 62 -28.91 -11.39 -22.90
CA ARG A 62 -29.15 -11.83 -24.28
C ARG A 62 -30.38 -11.15 -24.89
N GLU A 63 -30.46 -11.17 -26.21
CA GLU A 63 -31.62 -10.64 -26.93
C GLU A 63 -32.94 -11.35 -26.57
N GLY A 64 -34.04 -10.59 -26.64
CA GLY A 64 -35.39 -11.03 -26.25
C GLY A 64 -35.85 -10.54 -24.87
N ARG A 65 -37.03 -11.00 -24.43
CA ARG A 65 -37.58 -10.68 -23.10
C ARG A 65 -36.87 -11.53 -22.05
N ARG A 66 -35.97 -10.92 -21.29
CA ARG A 66 -35.26 -11.51 -20.14
C ARG A 66 -35.52 -10.68 -18.90
N PRO A 67 -35.71 -11.29 -17.71
CA PRO A 67 -35.95 -10.56 -16.46
C PRO A 67 -34.87 -9.51 -16.19
N ASP A 68 -33.58 -9.89 -16.27
CA ASP A 68 -32.48 -8.98 -15.99
C ASP A 68 -32.36 -7.82 -17.01
N LYS A 69 -32.75 -8.04 -18.28
CA LYS A 69 -32.75 -6.99 -19.32
C LYS A 69 -33.86 -5.96 -19.10
N GLN A 70 -34.96 -6.35 -18.45
CA GLN A 70 -36.13 -5.51 -18.19
C GLN A 70 -36.10 -4.82 -16.81
N ASP A 71 -35.19 -5.23 -15.93
CA ASP A 71 -35.09 -4.68 -14.58
C ASP A 71 -34.62 -3.21 -14.62
N ILE A 72 -35.44 -2.33 -14.04
CA ILE A 72 -35.23 -0.88 -14.04
C ILE A 72 -33.94 -0.46 -13.34
N ARG A 73 -33.43 -1.26 -12.38
CA ARG A 73 -32.18 -0.98 -11.67
C ARG A 73 -30.97 -0.95 -12.60
N ARG A 74 -31.07 -1.51 -13.81
CA ARG A 74 -30.04 -1.36 -14.85
C ARG A 74 -29.82 0.08 -15.30
N LEU A 75 -30.84 0.93 -15.19
CA LEU A 75 -30.75 2.34 -15.57
C LEU A 75 -30.10 3.18 -14.48
N THR A 76 -29.94 2.64 -13.28
CA THR A 76 -29.27 3.29 -12.16
C THR A 76 -27.79 2.92 -12.15
N PRO A 77 -26.86 3.89 -12.20
CA PRO A 77 -25.43 3.59 -12.16
C PRO A 77 -24.99 2.87 -10.88
N SER A 78 -23.92 2.08 -10.99
CA SER A 78 -23.31 1.36 -9.86
C SER A 78 -22.93 2.28 -8.69
N ARG A 79 -23.08 1.76 -7.46
CA ARG A 79 -22.62 2.38 -6.20
C ARG A 79 -21.15 2.07 -5.92
N VAL A 80 -20.60 1.04 -6.54
CA VAL A 80 -19.23 0.55 -6.30
C VAL A 80 -18.29 1.06 -7.38
N ILE A 81 -18.71 1.02 -8.65
CA ILE A 81 -17.86 1.38 -9.79
C ILE A 81 -18.03 2.88 -10.09
N PRO A 82 -16.98 3.70 -9.95
CA PRO A 82 -17.06 5.15 -10.20
C PRO A 82 -17.42 5.45 -11.65
N ARG A 83 -18.27 6.47 -11.86
CA ARG A 83 -18.64 6.93 -13.23
C ARG A 83 -17.45 7.40 -14.07
N THR A 84 -16.38 7.85 -13.41
CA THR A 84 -15.14 8.29 -14.07
C THR A 84 -14.29 7.13 -14.56
N GLN A 85 -14.57 5.89 -14.14
CA GLN A 85 -13.82 4.72 -14.58
C GLN A 85 -14.24 4.32 -16.01
N ALA A 86 -13.27 3.85 -16.79
CA ALA A 86 -13.52 3.32 -18.12
C ALA A 86 -14.58 2.21 -18.07
N MET A 87 -15.51 2.21 -19.03
CA MET A 87 -16.57 1.21 -19.14
C MET A 87 -17.54 1.14 -17.94
N SER A 88 -17.55 2.14 -17.06
CA SER A 88 -18.46 2.22 -15.91
C SER A 88 -19.94 2.13 -16.31
N TRP A 89 -20.28 2.57 -17.53
CA TRP A 89 -21.62 2.47 -18.12
C TRP A 89 -22.15 1.02 -18.24
N ARG A 90 -21.29 0.00 -18.17
CA ARG A 90 -21.70 -1.41 -18.13
C ARG A 90 -22.25 -1.85 -16.78
N TYR A 91 -21.91 -1.13 -15.70
CA TYR A 91 -22.22 -1.50 -14.33
C TYR A 91 -23.38 -0.67 -13.79
N SER A 92 -24.31 -1.35 -13.14
CA SER A 92 -25.55 -0.77 -12.64
C SER A 92 -25.85 -1.21 -11.23
N LEU A 93 -26.88 -0.64 -10.61
CA LEU A 93 -27.38 -1.09 -9.31
C LEU A 93 -27.79 -2.58 -9.34
N LEU A 94 -28.34 -3.07 -10.47
CA LEU A 94 -28.62 -4.50 -10.62
C LEU A 94 -27.34 -5.33 -10.60
N THR A 95 -26.29 -4.86 -11.26
CA THR A 95 -24.98 -5.54 -11.28
C THR A 95 -24.40 -5.63 -9.87
N ASP A 96 -24.46 -4.53 -9.11
CA ASP A 96 -24.07 -4.49 -7.70
C ASP A 96 -24.80 -5.54 -6.89
N ASP A 97 -26.14 -5.55 -6.92
CA ASP A 97 -26.96 -6.45 -6.12
C ASP A 97 -26.67 -7.92 -6.44
N LYS A 98 -26.55 -8.27 -7.74
CA LYS A 98 -26.26 -9.65 -8.18
C LYS A 98 -24.87 -10.13 -7.79
N VAL A 99 -23.87 -9.25 -7.86
CA VAL A 99 -22.49 -9.59 -7.47
C VAL A 99 -22.38 -9.67 -5.94
N GLU A 100 -23.06 -8.79 -5.20
CA GLU A 100 -23.14 -8.83 -3.74
C GLU A 100 -23.78 -10.13 -3.24
N GLU A 101 -24.95 -10.50 -3.80
CA GLU A 101 -25.65 -11.76 -3.52
C GLU A 101 -24.72 -12.96 -3.75
N TYR A 102 -24.08 -13.03 -4.93
CA TYR A 102 -23.16 -14.11 -5.25
C TYR A 102 -21.97 -14.22 -4.28
N LEU A 103 -21.29 -13.10 -4.02
CA LEU A 103 -20.13 -13.05 -3.13
C LEU A 103 -20.50 -13.33 -1.67
N GLY A 104 -21.73 -12.99 -1.26
CA GLY A 104 -22.28 -13.30 0.06
C GLY A 104 -22.53 -14.79 0.27
N GLU A 105 -22.91 -15.52 -0.78
CA GLU A 105 -23.30 -16.93 -0.71
C GLU A 105 -22.20 -17.93 -1.08
N THR A 106 -21.23 -17.52 -1.92
CA THR A 106 -20.20 -18.44 -2.40
C THR A 106 -19.45 -19.15 -1.26
N GLN A 107 -19.20 -20.44 -1.50
CA GLN A 107 -18.40 -21.30 -0.62
C GLN A 107 -16.95 -21.42 -1.10
N ALA A 108 -16.55 -20.63 -2.11
CA ALA A 108 -15.19 -20.65 -2.61
C ALA A 108 -14.18 -20.23 -1.55
N GLN A 109 -13.07 -20.95 -1.50
CA GLN A 109 -11.95 -20.68 -0.59
C GLN A 109 -11.01 -19.61 -1.16
N VAL A 110 -11.05 -19.40 -2.47
CA VAL A 110 -10.33 -18.36 -3.21
C VAL A 110 -11.31 -17.73 -4.19
N VAL A 111 -11.39 -16.40 -4.19
CA VAL A 111 -12.19 -15.62 -5.14
C VAL A 111 -11.28 -14.63 -5.82
N VAL A 112 -11.31 -14.63 -7.15
CA VAL A 112 -10.42 -13.82 -8.00
C VAL A 112 -11.27 -12.86 -8.83
N GLY A 113 -11.06 -11.55 -8.69
CA GLY A 113 -11.62 -10.55 -9.60
C GLY A 113 -10.64 -10.27 -10.74
N THR A 114 -11.05 -10.45 -12.00
CA THR A 114 -10.12 -10.43 -13.15
C THR A 114 -10.02 -9.08 -13.88
N SER A 115 -10.60 -8.03 -13.30
CA SER A 115 -10.49 -6.64 -13.75
C SER A 115 -10.57 -5.71 -12.54
N LEU A 116 -10.24 -4.44 -12.70
CA LEU A 116 -10.27 -3.46 -11.60
C LEU A 116 -11.66 -3.39 -10.95
N GLU A 117 -12.73 -3.42 -11.75
CA GLU A 117 -14.11 -3.37 -11.28
C GLU A 117 -14.46 -4.63 -10.47
N LEU A 118 -14.08 -5.81 -10.97
CA LEU A 118 -14.38 -7.07 -10.30
C LEU A 118 -13.54 -7.25 -9.05
N ALA A 119 -12.29 -6.79 -9.05
CA ALA A 119 -11.44 -6.76 -7.87
C ALA A 119 -11.99 -5.80 -6.81
N ALA A 120 -12.59 -4.67 -7.20
CA ALA A 120 -13.29 -3.77 -6.28
C ALA A 120 -14.52 -4.45 -5.63
N TYR A 121 -15.31 -5.21 -6.40
CA TYR A 121 -16.40 -6.02 -5.82
C TYR A 121 -15.89 -7.10 -4.86
N VAL A 122 -14.85 -7.85 -5.25
CA VAL A 122 -14.23 -8.89 -4.41
C VAL A 122 -13.63 -8.29 -3.12
N SER A 123 -13.00 -7.11 -3.21
CA SER A 123 -12.52 -6.35 -2.06
C SER A 123 -13.67 -5.97 -1.13
N ARG A 124 -14.75 -5.40 -1.67
CA ARG A 124 -15.88 -4.89 -0.90
C ARG A 124 -16.70 -6.00 -0.23
N TRP A 125 -17.08 -7.03 -0.97
CA TRP A 125 -18.07 -8.05 -0.56
C TRP A 125 -17.52 -9.46 -0.43
N GLY A 126 -16.27 -9.72 -0.82
CA GLY A 126 -15.65 -11.02 -0.63
C GLY A 126 -15.64 -11.44 0.83
N ARG A 127 -16.06 -12.69 1.10
CA ARG A 127 -16.22 -13.19 2.47
C ARG A 127 -14.88 -13.17 3.22
N PRO A 128 -14.85 -12.79 4.52
CA PRO A 128 -13.64 -12.82 5.31
C PRO A 128 -12.99 -14.21 5.46
N ARG A 129 -13.65 -15.31 5.12
CA ARG A 129 -13.02 -16.65 5.14
C ARG A 129 -12.36 -17.02 3.81
N ALA A 130 -12.76 -16.41 2.70
CA ALA A 130 -12.16 -16.61 1.40
C ALA A 130 -10.88 -15.78 1.27
N LEU A 131 -9.91 -16.28 0.51
CA LEU A 131 -8.80 -15.49 0.01
C LEU A 131 -9.29 -14.64 -1.16
N ARG A 132 -9.08 -13.32 -1.10
CA ARG A 132 -9.60 -12.32 -2.03
C ARG A 132 -8.44 -11.82 -2.89
N LEU A 133 -8.44 -12.19 -4.16
CA LEU A 133 -7.37 -11.87 -5.09
C LEU A 133 -7.89 -10.97 -6.20
N GLY A 134 -7.07 -10.01 -6.64
CA GLY A 134 -7.31 -9.29 -7.89
C GLY A 134 -6.30 -9.73 -8.94
N GLN A 135 -6.73 -10.29 -10.07
CA GLN A 135 -5.86 -10.60 -11.21
C GLN A 135 -6.08 -9.53 -12.28
N LEU A 136 -5.14 -8.62 -12.42
CA LEU A 136 -5.32 -7.35 -13.09
C LEU A 136 -4.34 -7.21 -14.25
N HIS A 137 -4.80 -6.62 -15.36
CA HIS A 137 -4.01 -6.40 -16.57
C HIS A 137 -3.92 -4.89 -16.83
N LEU A 138 -2.75 -4.39 -17.24
CA LEU A 138 -2.54 -2.99 -17.67
C LEU A 138 -2.86 -1.95 -16.60
N LEU A 139 -2.34 -2.13 -15.39
CA LEU A 139 -2.54 -1.23 -14.25
C LEU A 139 -1.64 0.01 -14.28
N SER A 140 -0.35 -0.14 -14.60
CA SER A 140 0.62 0.96 -14.44
C SER A 140 0.87 1.77 -15.72
N THR A 141 0.62 1.16 -16.89
CA THR A 141 0.95 1.75 -18.20
C THR A 141 -0.21 2.49 -18.86
N VAL A 142 -1.44 2.32 -18.36
CA VAL A 142 -2.67 2.91 -18.95
C VAL A 142 -3.28 4.01 -18.08
N LEU A 143 -3.09 3.97 -16.76
CA LEU A 143 -3.69 4.93 -15.83
C LEU A 143 -2.66 5.97 -15.40
N SER A 144 -3.06 7.25 -15.39
CA SER A 144 -2.28 8.31 -14.75
C SER A 144 -2.16 8.09 -13.23
N PRO A 145 -1.17 8.68 -12.53
CA PRO A 145 -1.03 8.52 -11.07
C PRO A 145 -2.30 8.87 -10.27
N GLN A 146 -3.07 9.85 -10.75
CA GLN A 146 -4.34 10.24 -10.12
C GLN A 146 -5.44 9.19 -10.32
N GLU A 147 -5.52 8.60 -11.52
CA GLU A 147 -6.47 7.52 -11.81
C GLU A 147 -6.09 6.24 -11.07
N GLN A 148 -4.80 5.94 -10.96
CA GLN A 148 -4.28 4.84 -10.15
C GLN A 148 -4.69 4.98 -8.69
N SER A 149 -4.46 6.13 -8.06
CA SER A 149 -4.85 6.39 -6.67
C SER A 149 -6.35 6.18 -6.43
N ARG A 150 -7.20 6.66 -7.35
CA ARG A 150 -8.66 6.46 -7.28
C ARG A 150 -9.06 5.00 -7.47
N ALA A 151 -8.47 4.30 -8.44
CA ALA A 151 -8.75 2.91 -8.70
C ALA A 151 -8.33 2.01 -7.54
N TRP A 152 -7.19 2.29 -6.89
CA TRP A 152 -6.68 1.48 -5.79
C TRP A 152 -7.44 1.66 -4.49
N ALA A 153 -8.07 2.82 -4.25
CA ALA A 153 -8.84 3.08 -3.04
C ALA A 153 -9.90 2.00 -2.77
N GLY A 154 -10.48 1.41 -3.82
CA GLY A 154 -11.46 0.32 -3.72
C GLY A 154 -10.87 -1.06 -3.38
N LEU A 155 -9.56 -1.24 -3.43
CA LEU A 155 -8.88 -2.54 -3.35
C LEU A 155 -8.37 -2.92 -1.95
N GLY A 156 -8.52 -2.03 -0.95
CA GLY A 156 -7.87 -2.14 0.37
C GLY A 156 -8.20 -3.38 1.22
N ARG A 157 -9.14 -4.24 0.80
CA ARG A 157 -9.48 -5.49 1.49
C ARG A 157 -9.02 -6.74 0.73
N LEU A 158 -8.36 -6.60 -0.42
CA LEU A 158 -7.73 -7.74 -1.10
C LEU A 158 -6.59 -8.30 -0.26
N ASP A 159 -6.37 -9.61 -0.37
CA ASP A 159 -5.25 -10.29 0.27
C ASP A 159 -3.99 -10.26 -0.62
N ALA A 160 -4.13 -10.15 -1.94
CA ALA A 160 -3.05 -9.87 -2.88
C ALA A 160 -3.59 -9.41 -4.25
N VAL A 161 -2.71 -8.79 -5.03
CA VAL A 161 -2.90 -8.49 -6.45
C VAL A 161 -1.94 -9.35 -7.27
N ILE A 162 -2.41 -9.82 -8.41
CA ILE A 162 -1.71 -10.62 -9.39
C ILE A 162 -1.69 -9.84 -10.69
N VAL A 163 -0.52 -9.73 -11.32
CA VAL A 163 -0.33 -9.09 -12.62
C VAL A 163 0.51 -10.00 -13.52
N PRO A 164 0.39 -9.89 -14.85
CA PRO A 164 0.97 -10.90 -15.73
C PRO A 164 2.48 -10.82 -15.95
N SER A 165 3.12 -9.69 -15.66
CA SER A 165 4.55 -9.48 -15.88
C SER A 165 5.28 -9.05 -14.61
N ALA A 166 6.56 -9.37 -14.52
CA ALA A 166 7.42 -8.96 -13.39
C ALA A 166 7.62 -7.43 -13.39
N ALA A 167 7.77 -6.82 -14.56
CA ALA A 167 7.86 -5.38 -14.71
C ALA A 167 6.62 -4.67 -14.15
N GLU A 168 5.42 -5.19 -14.44
CA GLU A 168 4.19 -4.62 -13.90
C GLU A 168 4.07 -4.86 -12.39
N ALA A 169 4.51 -6.01 -11.88
CA ALA A 169 4.50 -6.28 -10.44
C ALA A 169 5.39 -5.29 -9.68
N THR A 170 6.58 -5.00 -10.20
CA THR A 170 7.49 -3.98 -9.66
C THR A 170 6.84 -2.60 -9.71
N ALA A 171 6.34 -2.18 -10.87
CA ALA A 171 5.72 -0.86 -11.04
C ALA A 171 4.53 -0.63 -10.10
N VAL A 172 3.64 -1.61 -9.96
CA VAL A 172 2.48 -1.50 -9.05
C VAL A 172 2.90 -1.54 -7.58
N THR A 173 3.96 -2.28 -7.25
CA THR A 173 4.52 -2.30 -5.89
C THR A 173 5.12 -0.96 -5.51
N GLU A 174 5.91 -0.34 -6.39
CA GLU A 174 6.51 0.97 -6.18
C GLU A 174 5.48 2.07 -6.05
N ALA A 175 4.42 1.97 -6.85
CA ALA A 175 3.36 2.97 -6.85
C ALA A 175 2.47 2.88 -5.59
N GLY A 176 2.47 1.73 -4.89
CA GLY A 176 2.01 1.60 -3.51
C GLY A 176 0.50 1.36 -3.35
N LEU A 177 0.09 0.08 -3.37
CA LEU A 177 -1.29 -0.30 -3.08
C LEU A 177 -1.68 -0.04 -1.61
N PRO A 178 -2.95 0.33 -1.33
CA PRO A 178 -3.44 0.57 0.02
C PRO A 178 -3.19 -0.61 0.97
N GLY A 179 -2.77 -0.32 2.20
CA GLY A 179 -2.59 -1.34 3.23
C GLY A 179 -1.41 -2.30 3.00
N GLY A 180 -0.51 -2.00 2.05
CA GLY A 180 0.66 -2.84 1.76
C GLY A 180 0.28 -4.18 1.11
N ILE A 181 -0.78 -4.20 0.29
CA ILE A 181 -1.21 -5.39 -0.46
C ILE A 181 -0.04 -5.90 -1.31
N ALA A 182 0.29 -7.19 -1.15
CA ALA A 182 1.34 -7.81 -1.93
C ALA A 182 0.94 -7.94 -3.41
N VAL A 183 1.90 -7.68 -4.30
CA VAL A 183 1.74 -7.83 -5.75
C VAL A 183 2.61 -8.99 -6.22
N TYR A 184 2.04 -9.88 -7.02
CA TYR A 184 2.75 -11.04 -7.56
C TYR A 184 2.67 -11.07 -9.08
N ALA A 185 3.78 -11.39 -9.72
CA ALA A 185 3.82 -11.70 -11.14
C ALA A 185 3.35 -13.13 -11.39
N HIS A 186 2.38 -13.30 -12.28
CA HIS A 186 1.88 -14.60 -12.75
C HIS A 186 1.59 -14.51 -14.25
N PRO A 187 2.53 -14.92 -15.11
CA PRO A 187 2.34 -14.96 -16.57
C PRO A 187 1.11 -15.75 -16.99
N ASP A 188 0.44 -15.30 -18.05
CA ASP A 188 -0.77 -15.97 -18.54
C ASP A 188 -0.48 -17.42 -19.00
N CYS A 189 -1.44 -18.29 -18.73
CA CYS A 189 -1.37 -19.69 -19.13
C CYS A 189 -1.62 -19.85 -20.64
N VAL A 190 -0.73 -20.57 -21.31
CA VAL A 190 -0.87 -20.95 -22.72
C VAL A 190 -0.77 -22.48 -22.85
N PRO A 191 -1.90 -23.16 -23.11
CA PRO A 191 -1.95 -24.61 -23.28
C PRO A 191 -1.06 -25.10 -24.42
N GLU A 192 -0.73 -26.39 -24.39
CA GLU A 192 -0.07 -27.05 -25.52
C GLU A 192 -1.00 -27.05 -26.75
N PRO A 193 -0.48 -26.67 -27.93
CA PRO A 193 -1.28 -26.65 -29.15
C PRO A 193 -1.60 -28.09 -29.59
N ARG A 194 -2.78 -28.29 -30.17
CA ARG A 194 -3.22 -29.59 -30.71
C ARG A 194 -2.79 -29.82 -32.16
N VAL A 195 -1.76 -29.13 -32.58
CA VAL A 195 -1.21 -29.14 -33.94
C VAL A 195 0.30 -29.40 -33.87
N ARG A 196 0.87 -29.87 -34.98
CA ARG A 196 2.32 -29.98 -35.09
C ARG A 196 2.94 -28.58 -35.06
N PRO A 197 4.12 -28.40 -34.45
CA PRO A 197 4.85 -27.14 -34.55
C PRO A 197 5.10 -26.73 -36.00
N ALA A 198 5.22 -25.42 -36.23
CA ALA A 198 5.61 -24.85 -37.50
C ALA A 198 6.96 -25.42 -37.95
N ASP A 199 7.08 -25.69 -39.25
CA ASP A 199 8.31 -26.19 -39.86
C ASP A 199 9.19 -25.08 -40.46
N GLY A 200 8.75 -23.82 -40.35
CA GLY A 200 9.48 -22.65 -40.83
C GLY A 200 9.49 -22.45 -42.34
N ARG A 201 8.78 -23.28 -43.13
CA ARG A 201 8.81 -23.25 -44.60
C ARG A 201 7.74 -22.37 -45.23
N SER A 202 6.71 -22.00 -44.45
CA SER A 202 5.69 -21.06 -44.89
C SER A 202 6.32 -19.71 -45.25
N ARG A 203 5.61 -18.92 -46.06
CA ARG A 203 6.00 -17.54 -46.42
C ARG A 203 4.99 -16.54 -45.88
N VAL A 204 4.53 -16.80 -44.67
CA VAL A 204 3.48 -16.03 -44.01
C VAL A 204 4.01 -15.44 -42.71
N VAL A 205 4.00 -14.12 -42.62
CA VAL A 205 4.07 -13.39 -41.35
C VAL A 205 2.65 -13.30 -40.80
N MET A 206 2.47 -13.66 -39.53
CA MET A 206 1.16 -13.63 -38.89
C MET A 206 1.17 -12.72 -37.67
N ALA A 207 0.10 -11.95 -37.50
CA ALA A 207 -0.19 -11.22 -36.29
C ALA A 207 -1.63 -11.52 -35.84
N ALA A 208 -1.90 -11.42 -34.54
CA ALA A 208 -3.25 -11.59 -34.02
C ALA A 208 -3.52 -10.66 -32.84
N GLY A 209 -4.73 -10.09 -32.79
CA GLY A 209 -5.17 -9.23 -31.71
C GLY A 209 -6.32 -8.30 -32.10
N ARG A 210 -6.85 -7.55 -31.12
CA ARG A 210 -7.88 -6.53 -31.38
C ARG A 210 -7.34 -5.44 -32.30
N LEU A 211 -8.12 -5.03 -33.31
CA LEU A 211 -7.73 -3.94 -34.21
C LEU A 211 -8.03 -2.59 -33.55
N VAL A 212 -7.18 -2.21 -32.60
CA VAL A 212 -7.24 -0.98 -31.82
C VAL A 212 -5.91 -0.22 -31.93
N PRO A 213 -5.90 1.12 -31.75
CA PRO A 213 -4.70 1.93 -31.97
C PRO A 213 -3.47 1.43 -31.19
N GLU A 214 -3.66 0.93 -29.96
CA GLU A 214 -2.54 0.50 -29.11
C GLU A 214 -1.79 -0.73 -29.65
N LYS A 215 -2.40 -1.52 -30.55
CA LYS A 215 -1.74 -2.68 -31.20
C LYS A 215 -0.83 -2.28 -32.36
N ARG A 216 -0.97 -1.04 -32.85
CA ARG A 216 -0.16 -0.47 -33.92
C ARG A 216 0.01 -1.38 -35.15
N PHE A 217 -1.10 -1.95 -35.63
CA PHE A 217 -1.06 -2.73 -36.87
C PHE A 217 -0.80 -1.85 -38.10
N ASP A 218 -0.97 -0.52 -38.00
CA ASP A 218 -0.49 0.46 -38.97
C ASP A 218 1.02 0.35 -39.20
N LEU A 219 1.80 0.30 -38.10
CA LEU A 219 3.25 0.13 -38.14
C LEU A 219 3.63 -1.20 -38.80
N LEU A 220 2.91 -2.28 -38.47
CA LEU A 220 3.15 -3.60 -39.07
C LEU A 220 2.94 -3.59 -40.58
N VAL A 221 1.86 -2.96 -41.06
CA VAL A 221 1.57 -2.83 -42.50
C VAL A 221 2.65 -2.01 -43.20
N GLN A 222 3.09 -0.90 -42.60
CA GLN A 222 4.17 -0.06 -43.15
C GLN A 222 5.50 -0.80 -43.21
N ALA A 223 5.87 -1.52 -42.15
CA ALA A 223 7.10 -2.32 -42.13
C ALA A 223 7.05 -3.46 -43.15
N PHE A 224 5.88 -4.10 -43.30
CA PHE A 224 5.68 -5.17 -44.26
C PHE A 224 5.72 -4.68 -45.72
N ALA A 225 5.44 -3.40 -45.99
CA ALA A 225 5.63 -2.83 -47.32
C ALA A 225 7.08 -2.99 -47.82
N GLN A 226 8.06 -2.81 -46.91
CA GLN A 226 9.48 -2.98 -47.22
C GLN A 226 9.84 -4.46 -47.45
N VAL A 227 9.27 -5.36 -46.63
CA VAL A 227 9.42 -6.81 -46.81
C VAL A 227 8.87 -7.23 -48.17
N CYS A 228 7.67 -6.78 -48.52
CA CYS A 228 7.00 -7.11 -49.78
C CYS A 228 7.76 -6.58 -51.01
N ALA A 229 8.41 -5.42 -50.90
CA ALA A 229 9.22 -4.86 -51.98
C ALA A 229 10.46 -5.73 -52.29
N ALA A 230 11.05 -6.36 -51.27
CA ALA A 230 12.19 -7.26 -51.42
C ALA A 230 11.78 -8.71 -51.74
N HIS A 231 10.69 -9.19 -51.12
CA HIS A 231 10.20 -10.57 -51.15
C HIS A 231 8.69 -10.61 -51.40
N PRO A 232 8.22 -10.36 -52.65
CA PRO A 232 6.79 -10.25 -52.98
C PRO A 232 6.02 -11.58 -52.87
N ASP A 233 6.72 -12.69 -52.72
CA ASP A 233 6.20 -14.03 -52.47
C ASP A 233 5.74 -14.24 -51.02
N TRP A 234 6.04 -13.30 -50.11
CA TRP A 234 5.59 -13.33 -48.73
C TRP A 234 4.25 -12.62 -48.52
N GLN A 235 3.51 -13.09 -47.51
CA GLN A 235 2.21 -12.56 -47.14
C GLN A 235 2.18 -12.18 -45.67
N LEU A 236 1.41 -11.14 -45.34
CA LEU A 236 1.06 -10.77 -43.98
C LEU A 236 -0.41 -11.10 -43.72
N ARG A 237 -0.70 -11.84 -42.65
CA ARG A 237 -2.06 -12.12 -42.18
C ARG A 237 -2.28 -11.57 -40.79
N ILE A 238 -3.25 -10.66 -40.66
CA ILE A 238 -3.61 -10.04 -39.38
C ILE A 238 -4.98 -10.57 -38.96
N PHE A 239 -5.05 -11.37 -37.89
CA PHE A 239 -6.29 -11.93 -37.36
C PHE A 239 -6.86 -11.05 -36.26
N GLY A 240 -8.09 -10.54 -36.48
CA GLY A 240 -8.81 -9.83 -35.44
C GLY A 240 -9.89 -8.89 -35.96
N THR A 241 -10.60 -8.27 -35.03
CA THR A 241 -11.63 -7.27 -35.31
C THR A 241 -11.46 -6.05 -34.41
N GLY A 242 -11.98 -4.91 -34.84
CA GLY A 242 -11.90 -3.67 -34.08
C GLY A 242 -12.12 -2.42 -34.92
N PRO A 243 -12.18 -1.24 -34.28
CA PRO A 243 -12.46 0.04 -34.95
C PRO A 243 -11.44 0.40 -36.04
N GLU A 244 -10.18 -0.06 -35.92
CA GLU A 244 -9.12 0.28 -36.88
C GLU A 244 -9.24 -0.46 -38.22
N TYR A 245 -10.17 -1.41 -38.37
CA TYR A 245 -10.30 -2.21 -39.60
C TYR A 245 -10.40 -1.35 -40.86
N GLY A 246 -11.21 -0.29 -40.83
CA GLY A 246 -11.37 0.62 -41.97
C GLY A 246 -10.10 1.38 -42.32
N ALA A 247 -9.40 1.92 -41.30
CA ALA A 247 -8.15 2.65 -41.47
C ALA A 247 -7.02 1.74 -42.00
N LEU A 248 -6.89 0.53 -41.44
CA LEU A 248 -5.93 -0.47 -41.90
C LEU A 248 -6.19 -0.88 -43.34
N ARG A 249 -7.46 -1.08 -43.71
CA ARG A 249 -7.82 -1.42 -45.10
C ARG A 249 -7.46 -0.31 -46.08
N ALA A 250 -7.68 0.95 -45.69
CA ALA A 250 -7.26 2.10 -46.50
C ALA A 250 -5.74 2.15 -46.65
N LEU A 251 -4.99 1.99 -45.56
CA LEU A 251 -3.53 1.95 -45.58
C LEU A 251 -2.96 0.83 -46.48
N VAL A 252 -3.57 -0.36 -46.44
CA VAL A 252 -3.19 -1.47 -47.34
C VAL A 252 -3.40 -1.10 -48.81
N ALA A 253 -4.47 -0.37 -49.13
CA ALA A 253 -4.73 0.10 -50.49
C ALA A 253 -3.77 1.22 -50.90
N ASP A 254 -3.52 2.19 -50.02
CA ASP A 254 -2.63 3.33 -50.27
C ASP A 254 -1.17 2.91 -50.49
N LEU A 255 -0.76 1.76 -49.94
CA LEU A 255 0.57 1.17 -50.11
C LEU A 255 0.63 0.08 -51.20
N ASP A 256 -0.44 -0.11 -51.99
CA ASP A 256 -0.54 -1.14 -53.04
C ASP A 256 -0.30 -2.59 -52.55
N LEU A 257 -0.63 -2.88 -51.28
CA LEU A 257 -0.38 -4.18 -50.63
C LEU A 257 -1.58 -5.15 -50.68
N TYR A 258 -2.61 -4.86 -51.49
CA TYR A 258 -3.88 -5.59 -51.49
C TYR A 258 -3.78 -7.08 -51.86
N ASN A 259 -2.68 -7.53 -52.47
CA ASN A 259 -2.40 -8.95 -52.77
C ASN A 259 -1.47 -9.62 -51.74
N HIS A 260 -0.95 -8.88 -50.77
CA HIS A 260 0.11 -9.33 -49.86
C HIS A 260 -0.29 -9.20 -48.40
N VAL A 261 -1.16 -8.25 -48.04
CA VAL A 261 -1.65 -8.04 -46.67
C VAL A 261 -3.13 -8.39 -46.58
N PHE A 262 -3.46 -9.34 -45.69
CA PHE A 262 -4.81 -9.84 -45.49
C PHE A 262 -5.30 -9.54 -44.07
N LEU A 263 -6.34 -8.72 -43.97
CA LEU A 263 -7.07 -8.50 -42.73
C LEU A 263 -8.10 -9.62 -42.55
N MET A 264 -7.75 -10.59 -41.71
CA MET A 264 -8.55 -11.76 -41.43
C MET A 264 -9.54 -11.47 -40.31
N MET A 265 -10.72 -12.09 -40.38
CA MET A 265 -11.68 -12.05 -39.28
C MET A 265 -11.13 -12.73 -38.03
N GLU A 266 -11.80 -12.51 -36.91
CA GLU A 266 -11.49 -13.19 -35.66
C GLU A 266 -11.59 -14.72 -35.81
N GLU A 267 -10.50 -15.41 -35.44
CA GLU A 267 -10.42 -16.87 -35.44
C GLU A 267 -10.22 -17.35 -34.00
N PRO A 268 -11.22 -18.01 -33.38
CA PRO A 268 -11.10 -18.51 -32.01
C PRO A 268 -9.95 -19.53 -31.82
N ARG A 269 -9.59 -20.28 -32.87
CA ARG A 269 -8.59 -21.35 -32.86
C ARG A 269 -7.37 -20.98 -33.69
N LEU A 270 -6.57 -20.05 -33.18
CA LEU A 270 -5.37 -19.56 -33.86
C LEU A 270 -4.24 -20.60 -33.98
N GLU A 271 -4.25 -21.69 -33.19
CA GLU A 271 -3.16 -22.69 -33.17
C GLU A 271 -2.79 -23.22 -34.56
N ALA A 272 -3.79 -23.54 -35.40
CA ALA A 272 -3.55 -24.05 -36.75
C ALA A 272 -3.01 -22.96 -37.69
N GLN A 273 -3.42 -21.70 -37.48
CA GLN A 273 -2.96 -20.56 -38.29
C GLN A 273 -1.52 -20.19 -37.92
N TRP A 274 -1.19 -20.22 -36.62
CA TRP A 274 0.18 -20.07 -36.13
C TRP A 274 1.06 -21.16 -36.73
N ALA A 275 0.72 -22.45 -36.54
CA ALA A 275 1.51 -23.56 -37.07
C ALA A 275 1.69 -23.55 -38.61
N ALA A 276 0.77 -22.92 -39.35
CA ALA A 276 0.85 -22.75 -40.80
C ALA A 276 1.64 -21.50 -41.24
N SER A 277 2.18 -20.73 -40.30
CA SER A 277 2.91 -19.48 -40.54
C SER A 277 4.40 -19.63 -40.24
N ALA A 278 5.19 -18.64 -40.62
CA ALA A 278 6.65 -18.69 -40.55
C ALA A 278 7.24 -17.80 -39.46
N VAL A 279 6.63 -16.63 -39.24
CA VAL A 279 7.06 -15.63 -38.27
C VAL A 279 5.83 -15.02 -37.62
N ALA A 280 5.88 -14.81 -36.31
CA ALA A 280 4.85 -14.07 -35.58
C ALA A 280 5.27 -12.64 -35.33
N ALA A 281 4.36 -11.68 -35.51
CA ALA A 281 4.63 -10.25 -35.37
C ALA A 281 3.74 -9.60 -34.29
N GLY A 282 4.35 -8.75 -33.45
CA GLY A 282 3.65 -7.92 -32.46
C GLY A 282 4.18 -6.49 -32.42
N THR A 283 3.37 -5.51 -32.81
CA THR A 283 3.81 -4.11 -32.97
C THR A 283 3.31 -3.16 -31.88
N SER A 284 2.67 -3.68 -30.84
CA SER A 284 1.97 -2.89 -29.82
C SER A 284 2.83 -1.81 -29.15
N ASP A 285 2.22 -0.68 -28.79
CA ASP A 285 2.86 0.37 -27.97
C ASP A 285 2.95 -0.03 -26.49
N ARG A 286 2.07 -0.93 -26.04
CA ARG A 286 1.97 -1.42 -24.65
C ARG A 286 1.28 -2.77 -24.61
N GLU A 287 1.72 -3.66 -23.71
CA GLU A 287 1.14 -4.98 -23.49
C GLU A 287 1.23 -5.36 -22.03
N SER A 288 0.18 -5.97 -21.47
CA SER A 288 0.27 -6.53 -20.11
C SER A 288 1.12 -7.79 -20.10
N PHE A 289 0.88 -8.66 -21.09
CA PHE A 289 1.62 -9.91 -21.30
C PHE A 289 2.06 -10.07 -22.76
N GLY A 290 1.11 -10.18 -23.69
CA GLY A 290 1.39 -10.61 -25.07
C GLY A 290 1.02 -12.07 -25.30
N LEU A 291 -0.20 -12.46 -24.92
CA LEU A 291 -0.72 -13.83 -25.03
C LEU A 291 -0.55 -14.41 -26.44
N ALA A 292 -0.83 -13.62 -27.49
CA ALA A 292 -0.66 -14.04 -28.89
C ALA A 292 0.79 -14.39 -29.24
N LEU A 293 1.78 -13.69 -28.67
CA LEU A 293 3.20 -13.99 -28.88
C LEU A 293 3.56 -15.32 -28.23
N ALA A 294 3.12 -15.54 -26.99
CA ALA A 294 3.33 -16.80 -26.30
C ALA A 294 2.61 -17.99 -26.99
N GLU A 295 1.41 -17.78 -27.52
CA GLU A 295 0.69 -18.76 -28.37
C GLU A 295 1.47 -19.09 -29.65
N ALA A 296 2.04 -18.09 -30.33
CA ALA A 296 2.85 -18.33 -31.51
C ALA A 296 4.13 -19.10 -31.18
N MET A 297 4.83 -18.74 -30.09
CA MET A 297 6.00 -19.48 -29.62
C MET A 297 5.67 -20.94 -29.29
N ARG A 298 4.51 -21.21 -28.68
CA ARG A 298 4.03 -22.59 -28.42
C ARG A 298 3.81 -23.39 -29.69
N CYS A 299 3.52 -22.72 -30.80
CA CYS A 299 3.40 -23.33 -32.11
C CYS A 299 4.75 -23.41 -32.86
N GLY A 300 5.87 -23.02 -32.23
CA GLY A 300 7.21 -23.10 -32.82
C GLY A 300 7.61 -21.96 -33.74
N LEU A 301 6.98 -20.78 -33.60
CA LEU A 301 7.31 -19.62 -34.42
C LEU A 301 8.30 -18.71 -33.68
N PRO A 302 9.34 -18.21 -34.37
CA PRO A 302 10.07 -17.07 -33.88
C PRO A 302 9.19 -15.82 -33.90
N VAL A 303 9.42 -14.93 -32.93
CA VAL A 303 8.63 -13.71 -32.75
C VAL A 303 9.46 -12.49 -33.13
N VAL A 304 8.90 -11.58 -33.93
CA VAL A 304 9.38 -10.19 -34.04
C VAL A 304 8.40 -9.30 -33.27
N SER A 305 8.88 -8.61 -32.24
CA SER A 305 8.03 -7.75 -31.43
C SER A 305 8.69 -6.41 -31.13
N THR A 306 7.90 -5.37 -30.95
CA THR A 306 8.38 -4.16 -30.28
C THR A 306 8.75 -4.49 -28.84
N ALA A 307 9.76 -3.80 -28.30
CA ALA A 307 10.18 -3.86 -26.91
C ALA A 307 9.30 -2.95 -26.02
N CYS A 308 7.98 -3.02 -26.20
CA CYS A 308 7.06 -2.19 -25.43
C CYS A 308 7.03 -2.59 -23.95
N PRO A 309 6.74 -1.65 -23.02
CA PRO A 309 6.68 -1.95 -21.61
C PRO A 309 5.66 -3.05 -21.29
N GLY A 310 6.05 -3.95 -20.38
CA GLY A 310 5.24 -5.08 -19.91
C GLY A 310 5.77 -6.40 -20.43
N GLY A 311 4.92 -7.25 -21.01
CA GLY A 311 5.29 -8.64 -21.24
C GLY A 311 6.17 -8.98 -22.45
N PRO A 312 6.18 -8.28 -23.60
CA PRO A 312 6.98 -8.71 -24.76
C PRO A 312 8.49 -8.84 -24.50
N PRO A 313 9.16 -7.91 -23.78
CA PRO A 313 10.56 -8.10 -23.38
C PRO A 313 10.80 -9.26 -22.38
N GLU A 314 9.77 -9.72 -21.67
CA GLU A 314 9.86 -10.89 -20.77
C GLU A 314 9.63 -12.21 -21.53
N ILE A 315 8.86 -12.16 -22.62
CA ILE A 315 8.52 -13.30 -23.49
C ILE A 315 9.66 -13.57 -24.50
N VAL A 316 10.10 -12.53 -25.21
CA VAL A 316 11.07 -12.63 -26.31
C VAL A 316 12.47 -12.35 -25.80
N ARG A 317 13.36 -13.33 -25.94
CA ARG A 317 14.80 -13.18 -25.73
C ARG A 317 15.44 -12.86 -27.09
N HIS A 318 15.78 -11.59 -27.27
CA HIS A 318 16.40 -11.07 -28.48
C HIS A 318 17.56 -11.96 -28.93
N GLU A 319 17.64 -12.24 -30.23
CA GLU A 319 18.65 -13.10 -30.87
C GLU A 319 18.59 -14.59 -30.49
N THR A 320 17.65 -15.00 -29.63
CA THR A 320 17.55 -16.39 -29.16
C THR A 320 16.27 -17.07 -29.65
N ASN A 321 15.11 -16.48 -29.35
CA ASN A 321 13.80 -17.04 -29.69
C ASN A 321 12.94 -16.06 -30.52
N GLY A 322 13.56 -14.94 -30.92
CA GLY A 322 12.91 -13.85 -31.62
C GLY A 322 13.75 -12.59 -31.62
N LEU A 323 13.19 -11.52 -32.19
CA LEU A 323 13.82 -10.22 -32.35
C LEU A 323 12.96 -9.15 -31.66
N LEU A 324 13.64 -8.23 -30.96
CA LEU A 324 13.01 -7.09 -30.30
C LEU A 324 13.45 -5.80 -30.99
N THR A 325 12.50 -4.90 -31.24
CA THR A 325 12.78 -3.60 -31.89
C THR A 325 12.26 -2.44 -31.03
N PRO A 326 12.76 -1.21 -31.22
CA PRO A 326 12.19 -0.04 -30.56
C PRO A 326 10.70 0.15 -30.89
N VAL A 327 9.94 0.69 -29.94
CA VAL A 327 8.52 1.03 -30.14
C VAL A 327 8.40 2.17 -31.15
N GLY A 328 7.51 2.02 -32.14
CA GLY A 328 7.24 3.07 -33.13
C GLY A 328 8.23 3.13 -34.30
N ASP A 329 9.28 2.32 -34.31
CA ASP A 329 10.31 2.31 -35.34
C ASP A 329 9.97 1.31 -36.46
N VAL A 330 9.42 1.84 -37.56
CA VAL A 330 9.00 1.07 -38.74
C VAL A 330 10.19 0.38 -39.40
N ASP A 331 11.31 1.09 -39.57
CA ASP A 331 12.47 0.61 -40.31
C ASP A 331 13.20 -0.49 -39.54
N ALA A 332 13.36 -0.32 -38.23
CA ALA A 332 13.90 -1.37 -37.38
C ALA A 332 13.00 -2.63 -37.38
N PHE A 333 11.68 -2.45 -37.37
CA PHE A 333 10.73 -3.57 -37.43
C PHE A 333 10.80 -4.29 -38.79
N ALA A 334 10.88 -3.54 -39.89
CA ALA A 334 11.06 -4.08 -41.23
C ALA A 334 12.37 -4.87 -41.36
N ALA A 335 13.48 -4.33 -40.87
CA ALA A 335 14.78 -5.00 -40.88
C ALA A 335 14.76 -6.32 -40.09
N ALA A 336 14.08 -6.36 -38.94
CA ALA A 336 13.92 -7.57 -38.15
C ALA A 336 13.07 -8.64 -38.87
N LEU A 337 11.98 -8.23 -39.52
CA LEU A 337 11.18 -9.13 -40.36
C LEU A 337 11.99 -9.67 -41.54
N LEU A 338 12.68 -8.79 -42.27
CA LEU A 338 13.53 -9.14 -43.41
C LEU A 338 14.58 -10.18 -43.04
N ARG A 339 15.24 -10.01 -41.89
CA ARG A 339 16.21 -10.99 -41.40
C ARG A 339 15.61 -12.39 -41.26
N LEU A 340 14.44 -12.53 -40.64
CA LEU A 340 13.81 -13.84 -40.49
C LEU A 340 13.18 -14.33 -41.79
N VAL A 341 12.88 -13.46 -42.75
CA VAL A 341 12.42 -13.82 -44.09
C VAL A 341 13.57 -14.42 -44.91
N GLU A 342 14.75 -13.80 -44.85
CA GLU A 342 15.93 -14.13 -45.65
C GLU A 342 16.75 -15.29 -45.05
N ASP A 343 16.83 -15.37 -43.73
CA ASP A 343 17.62 -16.39 -43.02
C ASP A 343 16.71 -17.51 -42.49
N GLU A 344 16.56 -18.56 -43.29
CA GLU A 344 15.80 -19.75 -42.92
C GLU A 344 16.40 -20.50 -41.72
N GLU A 345 17.72 -20.56 -41.61
CA GLU A 345 18.38 -21.25 -40.49
C GLU A 345 18.10 -20.52 -39.17
N ALA A 346 18.23 -19.19 -39.15
CA ALA A 346 17.88 -18.39 -37.99
C ALA A 346 16.39 -18.51 -37.65
N ARG A 347 15.50 -18.46 -38.65
CA ARG A 347 14.05 -18.60 -38.46
C ARG A 347 13.70 -19.95 -37.81
N VAL A 348 14.22 -21.05 -38.32
CA VAL A 348 13.97 -22.40 -37.78
C VAL A 348 14.59 -22.56 -36.39
N THR A 349 15.82 -22.09 -36.19
CA THR A 349 16.52 -22.20 -34.90
C THR A 349 15.80 -21.40 -33.82
N MET A 350 15.47 -20.14 -34.09
CA MET A 350 14.73 -19.29 -33.15
C MET A 350 13.33 -19.84 -32.87
N GLY A 351 12.64 -20.41 -33.88
CA GLY A 351 11.35 -21.08 -33.71
C GLY A 351 11.41 -22.30 -32.78
N SER A 352 12.45 -23.13 -32.91
CA SER A 352 12.69 -24.24 -31.99
C SER A 352 12.97 -23.77 -30.56
N GLN A 353 13.76 -22.70 -30.40
CA GLN A 353 14.02 -22.11 -29.08
C GLN A 353 12.76 -21.49 -28.48
N ALA A 354 11.92 -20.84 -29.30
CA ALA A 354 10.63 -20.31 -28.88
C ALA A 354 9.68 -21.42 -28.37
N LEU A 355 9.64 -22.57 -29.05
CA LEU A 355 8.87 -23.73 -28.60
C LEU A 355 9.32 -24.23 -27.24
N GLN A 356 10.64 -24.37 -27.04
CA GLN A 356 11.21 -24.81 -25.77
C GLN A 356 10.93 -23.81 -24.65
N ASP A 357 11.21 -22.52 -24.88
CA ASP A 357 11.07 -21.46 -23.88
C ASP A 357 9.65 -21.19 -23.46
N SER A 358 8.71 -21.30 -24.40
CA SER A 358 7.29 -21.14 -24.09
C SER A 358 6.79 -22.17 -23.08
N GLY A 359 7.59 -23.22 -22.78
CA GLY A 359 7.35 -24.26 -21.76
C GLY A 359 6.90 -23.67 -20.43
N ARG A 360 7.54 -22.57 -20.06
CA ARG A 360 7.30 -21.84 -18.81
C ARG A 360 5.93 -21.16 -18.71
N TYR A 361 5.12 -21.17 -19.77
CA TYR A 361 3.75 -20.66 -19.80
C TYR A 361 2.72 -21.79 -19.88
N GLY A 362 3.16 -23.05 -19.88
CA GLY A 362 2.28 -24.22 -19.94
C GLY A 362 1.39 -24.37 -18.70
N PRO A 363 0.35 -25.23 -18.78
CA PRO A 363 -0.63 -25.42 -17.71
C PRO A 363 -0.04 -25.76 -16.34
N GLU A 364 0.87 -26.74 -16.28
CA GLU A 364 1.48 -27.20 -15.02
C GLU A 364 2.25 -26.08 -14.30
N GLU A 365 3.10 -25.36 -15.04
CA GLU A 365 3.86 -24.22 -14.54
C GLU A 365 2.94 -23.08 -14.07
N ALA A 366 1.90 -22.76 -14.85
CA ALA A 366 0.94 -21.73 -14.51
C ALA A 366 0.15 -22.09 -13.23
N ALA A 367 -0.35 -23.32 -13.12
CA ALA A 367 -1.05 -23.80 -11.93
C ALA A 367 -0.13 -23.77 -10.70
N GLY A 368 1.08 -24.31 -10.78
CA GLY A 368 2.04 -24.34 -9.68
C GLY A 368 2.43 -22.93 -9.19
N ARG A 369 2.60 -21.97 -10.11
CA ARG A 369 2.83 -20.55 -9.75
C ARG A 369 1.62 -19.94 -9.06
N PHE A 370 0.40 -20.22 -9.54
CA PHE A 370 -0.82 -19.70 -8.94
C PHE A 370 -1.03 -20.26 -7.53
N GLU A 371 -0.82 -21.56 -7.32
CA GLU A 371 -0.86 -22.20 -6.00
C GLU A 371 0.20 -21.62 -5.05
N LYS A 372 1.40 -21.32 -5.56
CA LYS A 372 2.44 -20.61 -4.80
C LYS A 372 1.96 -19.23 -4.39
N VAL A 373 1.31 -18.46 -5.27
CA VAL A 373 0.69 -17.17 -4.92
C VAL A 373 -0.34 -17.36 -3.81
N ILE A 374 -1.29 -18.30 -3.94
CA ILE A 374 -2.28 -18.59 -2.89
C ILE A 374 -1.62 -18.86 -1.54
N ARG A 375 -0.58 -19.71 -1.52
CA ARG A 375 0.15 -20.05 -0.29
C ARG A 375 0.85 -18.83 0.32
N MET A 376 1.51 -18.02 -0.51
CA MET A 376 2.17 -16.79 -0.06
C MET A 376 1.15 -15.78 0.47
N SER A 377 0.05 -15.53 -0.23
CA SER A 377 -1.02 -14.63 0.22
C SER A 377 -1.67 -15.10 1.51
N ARG A 378 -1.89 -16.41 1.69
CA ARG A 378 -2.40 -16.98 2.96
C ARG A 378 -1.43 -16.77 4.11
N ARG A 379 -0.12 -16.93 3.86
CA ARG A 379 0.92 -16.67 4.86
C ARG A 379 0.97 -15.20 5.23
N ALA A 380 1.06 -14.31 4.24
CA ALA A 380 1.05 -12.87 4.43
C ALA A 380 -0.20 -12.43 5.20
N ARG A 381 -1.37 -12.98 4.87
CA ARG A 381 -2.62 -12.74 5.61
C ARG A 381 -2.59 -13.22 7.06
N ARG A 382 -1.91 -14.33 7.37
CA ARG A 382 -1.75 -14.81 8.75
C ARG A 382 -0.78 -13.92 9.53
N GLU A 383 0.26 -13.42 8.88
CA GLU A 383 1.25 -12.51 9.46
C GLU A 383 0.72 -11.08 9.60
N SER A 384 -0.18 -10.65 8.71
CA SER A 384 -0.85 -9.35 8.72
C SER A 384 -2.17 -9.36 9.47
N ARG A 385 -2.74 -10.55 9.78
CA ARG A 385 -3.78 -10.66 10.80
C ARG A 385 -3.13 -10.12 12.07
N PRO A 386 -3.66 -9.03 12.66
CA PRO A 386 -3.22 -8.68 13.99
C PRO A 386 -3.40 -9.95 14.84
N ALA A 387 -2.32 -10.40 15.50
CA ALA A 387 -2.45 -11.30 16.64
C ALA A 387 -3.61 -10.73 17.46
N ALA A 388 -4.68 -11.52 17.65
CA ALA A 388 -5.98 -11.05 18.16
C ALA A 388 -5.77 -9.86 19.10
N GLU A 389 -6.17 -8.64 18.69
CA GLU A 389 -5.67 -7.38 19.27
C GLU A 389 -5.59 -7.49 20.78
N VAL A 390 -4.36 -7.71 21.29
CA VAL A 390 -4.19 -7.96 22.71
C VAL A 390 -4.30 -6.59 23.36
N THR A 391 -5.37 -6.42 24.13
CA THR A 391 -5.56 -5.26 25.00
C THR A 391 -4.82 -5.50 26.30
N VAL A 392 -4.04 -4.51 26.70
CA VAL A 392 -3.30 -4.51 27.96
C VAL A 392 -3.84 -3.39 28.82
N GLY A 393 -4.52 -3.73 29.91
CA GLY A 393 -4.91 -2.76 30.94
C GLY A 393 -3.69 -2.30 31.72
N CYS A 394 -3.66 -1.03 32.11
CA CYS A 394 -2.60 -0.44 32.91
C CYS A 394 -3.19 0.08 34.22
N VAL A 395 -2.53 -0.18 35.34
CA VAL A 395 -2.81 0.46 36.62
C VAL A 395 -1.53 1.10 37.11
N VAL A 396 -1.57 2.41 37.34
CA VAL A 396 -0.47 3.15 37.95
C VAL A 396 -0.72 3.21 39.45
N GLU A 397 0.17 2.59 40.23
CA GLU A 397 0.14 2.60 41.69
C GLU A 397 0.78 3.89 42.24
N PRO A 398 0.46 4.30 43.49
CA PRO A 398 0.99 5.53 44.10
C PRO A 398 2.52 5.60 44.22
N ASP A 399 3.19 4.44 44.25
CA ASP A 399 4.64 4.31 44.25
C ASP A 399 5.22 4.30 42.81
N GLY A 400 4.42 4.63 41.81
CA GLY A 400 4.81 4.72 40.42
C GLY A 400 4.97 3.40 39.68
N LEU A 401 4.71 2.26 40.32
CA LEU A 401 4.72 0.98 39.66
C LEU A 401 3.56 0.89 38.67
N ILE A 402 3.84 0.42 37.46
CA ILE A 402 2.80 0.20 36.46
C ILE A 402 2.51 -1.29 36.37
N GLY A 403 1.35 -1.69 36.87
CA GLY A 403 0.78 -3.02 36.71
C GLY A 403 0.12 -3.16 35.34
N LEU A 404 0.61 -4.08 34.51
CA LEU A 404 0.06 -4.36 33.19
C LEU A 404 -0.72 -5.66 33.22
N ARG A 405 -2.02 -5.65 32.88
CA ARG A 405 -2.89 -6.84 32.89
C ARG A 405 -3.33 -7.21 31.50
N LEU A 406 -3.19 -8.48 31.14
CA LEU A 406 -3.72 -9.02 29.88
C LEU A 406 -4.62 -10.24 30.14
N ALA A 407 -5.62 -10.45 29.30
CA ALA A 407 -6.50 -11.62 29.35
C ALA A 407 -6.55 -12.31 27.97
N GLY A 408 -6.77 -13.63 27.97
CA GLY A 408 -7.10 -14.36 26.73
C GLY A 408 -5.90 -14.72 25.83
N VAL A 409 -4.67 -14.64 26.33
CA VAL A 409 -3.47 -15.10 25.59
C VAL A 409 -3.04 -16.49 26.09
N LYS A 410 -2.78 -17.38 25.13
CA LYS A 410 -2.18 -18.70 25.40
C LYS A 410 -0.67 -18.55 25.52
N GLU A 411 -0.10 -19.10 26.58
CA GLU A 411 1.33 -19.10 26.83
C GLU A 411 2.05 -20.02 25.82
N GLY A 412 3.11 -19.49 25.20
CA GLY A 412 4.03 -20.26 24.36
C GLY A 412 5.11 -20.98 25.18
N ARG A 413 5.97 -21.76 24.53
CA ARG A 413 6.99 -22.60 25.22
C ARG A 413 8.06 -21.81 25.98
N GLU A 414 8.30 -20.56 25.62
CA GLU A 414 9.34 -19.70 26.21
C GLU A 414 8.77 -18.68 27.23
N GLY A 415 7.48 -18.77 27.55
CA GLY A 415 6.80 -17.82 28.44
C GLY A 415 6.46 -16.49 27.77
N LEU A 416 5.54 -15.73 28.38
CA LEU A 416 5.09 -14.44 27.86
C LEU A 416 6.00 -13.30 28.32
N HIS A 417 6.33 -12.37 27.43
CA HIS A 417 7.13 -11.19 27.75
C HIS A 417 6.51 -9.91 27.17
N LEU A 418 6.61 -8.82 27.90
CA LEU A 418 6.46 -7.49 27.32
C LEU A 418 7.83 -6.97 26.87
N VAL A 419 7.87 -6.42 25.67
CA VAL A 419 9.08 -5.88 25.05
C VAL A 419 8.88 -4.39 24.79
N LEU A 420 9.64 -3.57 25.51
CA LEU A 420 9.56 -2.11 25.43
C LEU A 420 10.70 -1.60 24.55
N HIS A 421 10.33 -0.91 23.46
CA HIS A 421 11.27 -0.34 22.51
C HIS A 421 11.30 1.19 22.63
N ARG A 422 12.47 1.77 22.95
CA ARG A 422 12.63 3.23 23.01
C ARG A 422 12.57 3.82 21.60
N ARG A 423 11.74 4.84 21.42
CA ARG A 423 11.72 5.62 20.17
C ARG A 423 13.01 6.45 20.06
N LYS A 424 13.57 6.50 18.85
CA LYS A 424 14.85 7.18 18.55
C LYS A 424 16.04 6.63 19.37
N ALA A 425 16.02 5.33 19.66
CA ALA A 425 17.11 4.63 20.32
C ALA A 425 18.45 4.81 19.57
N GLY A 426 19.55 4.94 20.32
CA GLY A 426 20.90 4.97 19.75
C GLY A 426 21.33 3.62 19.16
N ARG A 427 22.34 3.61 18.29
CA ARG A 427 22.91 2.34 17.78
C ARG A 427 23.43 1.52 18.98
N GLY A 428 22.83 0.34 19.21
CA GLY A 428 23.23 -0.61 20.24
C GLY A 428 22.35 -0.66 21.49
N GLU A 429 21.37 0.25 21.63
CA GLU A 429 20.43 0.23 22.75
C GLU A 429 19.44 -0.96 22.60
N ARG A 430 19.38 -1.82 23.62
CA ARG A 430 18.57 -3.05 23.61
C ARG A 430 17.16 -2.78 24.15
N PRO A 431 16.13 -3.48 23.64
CA PRO A 431 14.79 -3.39 24.21
C PRO A 431 14.76 -3.96 25.63
N VAL A 432 13.91 -3.38 26.48
CA VAL A 432 13.67 -3.88 27.83
C VAL A 432 12.65 -5.01 27.74
N ARG A 433 12.97 -6.18 28.32
CA ARG A 433 12.11 -7.35 28.33
C ARG A 433 11.63 -7.60 29.75
N LEU A 434 10.32 -7.54 29.97
CA LEU A 434 9.69 -7.78 31.26
C LEU A 434 8.89 -9.09 31.20
N PRO A 435 9.15 -10.06 32.09
CA PRO A 435 8.38 -11.30 32.13
C PRO A 435 6.94 -11.03 32.58
N LEU A 436 5.98 -11.66 31.92
CA LEU A 436 4.57 -11.66 32.31
C LEU A 436 4.28 -12.88 33.18
N LEU A 437 3.98 -12.66 34.45
CA LEU A 437 3.73 -13.72 35.42
C LEU A 437 2.23 -14.03 35.52
N PRO A 438 1.81 -15.30 35.64
CA PRO A 438 0.40 -15.66 35.86
C PRO A 438 -0.15 -15.03 37.14
N ALA A 439 -1.23 -14.26 37.01
CA ALA A 439 -1.95 -13.64 38.12
C ALA A 439 -3.16 -14.50 38.52
N GLY A 440 -2.94 -15.78 38.81
CA GLY A 440 -3.98 -16.80 38.98
C GLY A 440 -5.02 -16.51 40.07
N HIS A 441 -4.72 -15.62 41.03
CA HIS A 441 -5.66 -15.14 42.05
C HIS A 441 -6.71 -14.17 41.50
N LEU A 442 -6.50 -13.57 40.33
CA LEU A 442 -7.43 -12.63 39.66
C LEU A 442 -8.28 -13.32 38.57
N GLY A 443 -7.95 -14.55 38.20
CA GLY A 443 -8.69 -15.36 37.21
C GLY A 443 -7.78 -16.12 36.26
N ALA A 444 -8.34 -17.12 35.55
CA ALA A 444 -7.61 -17.90 34.57
C ALA A 444 -7.17 -17.04 33.38
N HIS A 445 -5.94 -17.26 32.88
CA HIS A 445 -5.35 -16.55 31.74
C HIS A 445 -5.14 -15.04 31.94
N LEU A 446 -5.09 -14.57 33.19
CA LEU A 446 -4.61 -13.24 33.54
C LEU A 446 -3.11 -13.29 33.81
N TYR A 447 -2.38 -12.34 33.24
CA TYR A 447 -0.96 -12.16 33.48
C TYR A 447 -0.67 -10.73 33.90
N SER A 448 0.33 -10.57 34.76
CA SER A 448 0.81 -9.28 35.25
C SER A 448 2.30 -9.09 34.99
N ALA A 449 2.68 -7.89 34.57
CA ALA A 449 4.05 -7.40 34.65
C ALA A 449 4.06 -6.11 35.44
N VAL A 450 5.18 -5.86 36.13
CA VAL A 450 5.46 -4.60 36.82
C VAL A 450 6.55 -3.90 36.04
N VAL A 451 6.28 -2.66 35.63
CA VAL A 451 7.31 -1.78 35.11
C VAL A 451 7.95 -1.07 36.30
N PRO A 452 9.24 -1.32 36.60
CA PRO A 452 9.92 -0.62 37.69
C PRO A 452 10.04 0.86 37.40
N ALA A 453 9.95 1.66 38.46
CA ALA A 453 10.29 3.06 38.38
C ALA A 453 11.81 3.25 38.55
N GLY A 454 12.41 4.05 37.68
CA GLY A 454 13.82 4.41 37.74
C GLY A 454 14.54 4.41 36.39
N PRO A 455 15.58 5.24 36.23
CA PRO A 455 16.34 5.33 34.98
C PRO A 455 17.18 4.09 34.66
N GLU A 456 17.44 3.24 35.65
CA GLU A 456 18.20 1.99 35.48
C GLU A 456 17.48 1.00 34.55
N VAL A 457 16.15 1.07 34.50
CA VAL A 457 15.32 0.20 33.65
C VAL A 457 14.81 0.97 32.44
N LEU A 458 14.19 2.14 32.65
CA LEU A 458 13.66 2.97 31.57
C LEU A 458 14.23 4.37 31.63
N THR A 459 15.08 4.69 30.67
CA THR A 459 15.60 6.04 30.47
C THR A 459 14.52 6.99 29.93
N GLU A 460 14.72 8.30 30.11
CA GLU A 460 13.78 9.34 29.66
C GLU A 460 13.46 9.19 28.16
N GLY A 461 12.18 9.12 27.80
CA GLY A 461 11.78 8.85 26.42
C GLY A 461 10.36 8.33 26.24
N ARG A 462 10.03 7.96 25.00
CA ARG A 462 8.79 7.24 24.65
C ARG A 462 9.15 5.80 24.35
N TRP A 463 8.41 4.87 24.94
CA TRP A 463 8.63 3.44 24.85
C TRP A 463 7.41 2.75 24.24
N ASP A 464 7.56 2.16 23.06
CA ASP A 464 6.50 1.39 22.41
C ASP A 464 6.39 0.00 23.05
N VAL A 465 5.20 -0.36 23.51
CA VAL A 465 4.97 -1.63 24.22
C VAL A 465 4.53 -2.72 23.23
N HIS A 466 5.24 -3.85 23.26
CA HIS A 466 4.94 -5.03 22.45
C HIS A 466 4.74 -6.25 23.34
N LEU A 467 3.94 -7.21 22.88
CA LEU A 467 3.81 -8.53 23.46
C LEU A 467 4.62 -9.53 22.62
N ASP A 468 5.48 -10.27 23.29
CA ASP A 468 6.17 -11.43 22.77
C ASP A 468 5.57 -12.68 23.41
N THR A 469 5.03 -13.56 22.57
CA THR A 469 4.36 -14.79 23.01
C THR A 469 5.27 -16.02 22.96
N GLY A 470 6.53 -15.86 22.52
CA GLY A 470 7.43 -16.96 22.18
C GLY A 470 7.11 -17.60 20.82
N GLU A 471 6.04 -17.17 20.14
CA GLU A 471 5.69 -17.59 18.78
C GLU A 471 5.69 -16.38 17.84
N GLY A 472 6.65 -16.33 16.92
CA GLY A 472 6.73 -15.27 15.90
C GLY A 472 7.44 -14.00 16.36
N ARG A 473 7.10 -12.86 15.74
CA ARG A 473 7.70 -11.55 16.07
C ARG A 473 6.87 -10.84 17.14
N PRO A 474 7.49 -10.10 18.08
CA PRO A 474 6.76 -9.27 19.04
C PRO A 474 5.80 -8.31 18.35
N ALA A 475 4.56 -8.24 18.83
CA ALA A 475 3.49 -7.43 18.23
C ALA A 475 3.11 -6.26 19.14
N LYS A 476 2.81 -5.09 18.56
CA LYS A 476 2.31 -3.94 19.33
C LYS A 476 0.97 -4.28 19.99
N VAL A 477 0.79 -3.83 21.22
CA VAL A 477 -0.46 -4.03 21.97
C VAL A 477 -1.34 -2.79 21.95
N ARG A 478 -2.64 -2.98 22.13
CA ARG A 478 -3.58 -1.88 22.35
C ARG A 478 -3.73 -1.59 23.84
N PRO A 479 -3.94 -0.33 24.23
CA PRO A 479 -4.28 -0.03 25.60
C PRO A 479 -5.70 -0.56 25.90
N GLY A 480 -5.86 -1.24 27.02
CA GLY A 480 -7.15 -1.48 27.66
C GLY A 480 -7.52 -0.28 28.55
N ASN A 481 -8.13 -0.53 29.71
CA ASN A 481 -8.33 0.52 30.70
C ASN A 481 -6.96 0.99 31.23
N ILE A 482 -6.71 2.30 31.19
CA ILE A 482 -5.55 2.94 31.81
C ILE A 482 -6.04 3.65 33.07
N ASP A 483 -5.77 3.06 34.23
CA ASP A 483 -6.12 3.61 35.53
C ASP A 483 -4.97 4.46 36.06
N LEU A 484 -5.16 5.78 36.02
CA LEU A 484 -4.18 6.79 36.45
C LEU A 484 -4.46 7.32 37.85
N ARG A 485 -5.32 6.67 38.67
CA ARG A 485 -5.66 7.20 40.01
C ARG A 485 -4.48 7.28 40.97
N GLY A 486 -3.47 6.42 40.81
CA GLY A 486 -2.21 6.49 41.54
C GLY A 486 -1.12 7.31 40.83
N PHE A 487 -1.42 8.00 39.73
CA PHE A 487 -0.44 8.77 38.99
C PHE A 487 0.10 9.95 39.81
N GLY A 488 1.42 10.05 39.89
CA GLY A 488 2.16 11.07 40.63
C GLY A 488 3.67 10.89 40.45
N PRO A 489 4.49 11.75 41.06
CA PRO A 489 5.93 11.59 41.03
C PRO A 489 6.33 10.35 41.86
N VAL A 490 7.16 9.50 41.27
CA VAL A 490 7.54 8.21 41.86
C VAL A 490 8.65 8.34 42.92
N ALA A 491 9.56 9.27 42.67
CA ALA A 491 10.60 9.67 43.61
C ALA A 491 10.58 11.19 43.71
N THR A 492 10.64 11.73 44.92
CA THR A 492 10.73 13.18 45.18
C THR A 492 11.77 13.42 46.28
N GLY A 493 12.98 12.92 46.04
CA GLY A 493 14.10 12.99 47.00
C GLY A 493 15.41 13.45 46.34
N PRO A 494 16.55 13.35 47.05
CA PRO A 494 17.87 13.75 46.52
C PRO A 494 18.28 12.98 45.25
N GLU A 495 17.69 11.80 45.02
CA GLU A 495 17.95 10.94 43.86
C GLU A 495 17.18 11.36 42.59
N GLY A 496 16.37 12.41 42.69
CA GLY A 496 15.65 13.00 41.57
C GLY A 496 14.15 12.65 41.52
N THR A 497 13.53 13.09 40.43
CA THR A 497 12.12 12.94 40.09
C THR A 497 11.96 12.06 38.86
N VAL A 498 11.27 10.95 39.03
CA VAL A 498 10.87 10.05 37.93
C VAL A 498 9.36 10.12 37.76
N VAL A 499 8.91 10.25 36.52
CA VAL A 499 7.49 10.24 36.16
C VAL A 499 7.29 9.26 35.01
N GLN A 500 6.30 8.40 35.13
CA GLN A 500 5.94 7.41 34.11
C GLN A 500 4.44 7.52 33.79
N LEU A 501 4.10 7.73 32.52
CA LEU A 501 2.73 7.90 32.05
C LEU A 501 2.43 6.90 30.92
N PRO A 502 1.63 5.85 31.16
CA PRO A 502 1.09 5.01 30.10
C PRO A 502 -0.04 5.72 29.36
N TYR A 503 -0.06 5.64 28.03
CA TYR A 503 -1.08 6.28 27.22
C TYR A 503 -1.29 5.61 25.85
N ALA A 504 -2.38 5.96 25.18
CA ALA A 504 -2.66 5.54 23.81
C ALA A 504 -1.98 6.49 22.80
N SER A 505 -1.17 5.96 21.88
CA SER A 505 -0.67 6.75 20.75
C SER A 505 -1.78 7.15 19.78
N GLU A 506 -1.52 8.13 18.91
CA GLU A 506 -2.41 8.50 17.79
C GLU A 506 -2.76 7.30 16.88
N SER A 507 -1.84 6.35 16.75
CA SER A 507 -2.05 5.09 16.02
C SER A 507 -2.78 4.00 16.82
N GLY A 508 -3.25 4.31 18.04
CA GLY A 508 -4.06 3.40 18.87
C GLY A 508 -3.28 2.31 19.61
N HIS A 509 -1.98 2.49 19.83
CA HIS A 509 -1.12 1.50 20.53
C HIS A 509 -0.70 2.00 21.92
N LEU A 510 -0.43 1.07 22.83
CA LEU A 510 0.05 1.43 24.17
C LEU A 510 1.50 1.92 24.10
N VAL A 511 1.74 3.10 24.66
CA VAL A 511 3.05 3.73 24.79
C VAL A 511 3.26 4.12 26.24
N LEU A 512 4.48 3.98 26.72
CA LEU A 512 4.90 4.50 28.02
C LEU A 512 5.80 5.71 27.82
N ARG A 513 5.47 6.83 28.45
CA ARG A 513 6.33 8.03 28.51
C ARG A 513 7.04 8.05 29.85
N THR A 514 8.37 8.22 29.82
CA THR A 514 9.21 8.29 31.02
C THR A 514 9.97 9.60 31.03
N TRP A 515 10.03 10.27 32.18
CA TRP A 515 10.87 11.44 32.45
C TRP A 515 11.72 11.18 33.69
N THR A 516 12.97 11.61 33.67
CA THR A 516 13.90 11.48 34.79
C THR A 516 14.65 12.80 34.94
N ARG A 517 14.48 13.49 36.07
CA ARG A 517 15.12 14.78 36.34
C ARG A 517 15.72 14.79 37.72
N GLU A 518 16.99 15.17 37.87
CA GLU A 518 17.60 15.37 39.19
C GLU A 518 16.85 16.45 40.00
N ARG A 519 16.48 17.55 39.32
CA ARG A 519 15.60 18.60 39.86
C ARG A 519 14.60 19.02 38.79
N HIS A 520 13.37 19.31 39.21
CA HIS A 520 12.29 19.71 38.31
C HIS A 520 11.44 20.82 38.91
N ALA A 521 11.08 21.83 38.11
CA ALA A 521 10.12 22.85 38.51
C ALA A 521 8.80 22.58 37.77
N GLU A 522 7.78 22.15 38.50
CA GLU A 522 6.46 21.84 37.95
C GLU A 522 5.60 23.11 37.93
N ALA A 523 5.17 23.53 36.75
CA ALA A 523 4.20 24.61 36.57
C ALA A 523 2.77 24.10 36.87
N THR A 524 2.23 24.47 38.03
CA THR A 524 0.88 24.09 38.46
C THR A 524 -0.18 25.01 37.86
N GLU A 525 0.11 26.30 37.74
CA GLU A 525 -0.81 27.29 37.21
C GLU A 525 -0.07 28.32 36.36
N VAL A 526 -0.65 28.69 35.21
CA VAL A 526 -0.17 29.78 34.36
C VAL A 526 -1.40 30.54 33.87
N TRP A 527 -1.43 31.85 34.08
CA TRP A 527 -2.51 32.71 33.60
C TRP A 527 -1.97 34.07 33.18
N ILE A 528 -2.78 34.80 32.42
CA ILE A 528 -2.43 36.13 31.92
C ILE A 528 -3.48 37.10 32.46
N SER A 529 -3.02 38.15 33.13
CA SER A 529 -3.87 39.23 33.65
C SER A 529 -3.15 40.55 33.46
N GLU A 530 -3.85 41.58 32.99
CA GLU A 530 -3.32 42.95 32.89
C GLU A 530 -1.93 43.04 32.20
N GLY A 531 -1.73 42.27 31.13
CA GLY A 531 -0.46 42.26 30.38
C GLY A 531 0.70 41.51 31.07
N THR A 532 0.44 40.83 32.18
CA THR A 532 1.43 40.08 32.96
C THR A 532 1.16 38.58 32.86
N ILE A 533 2.23 37.80 32.63
CA ILE A 533 2.21 36.34 32.69
C ILE A 533 2.49 35.94 34.14
N HIS A 534 1.49 35.39 34.81
CA HIS A 534 1.65 34.86 36.15
C HIS A 534 1.86 33.36 36.08
N LEU A 535 2.76 32.86 36.92
CA LEU A 535 3.06 31.44 37.00
C LEU A 535 3.21 31.01 38.46
N ARG A 536 2.66 29.84 38.79
CA ARG A 536 2.84 29.17 40.08
C ARG A 536 3.31 27.75 39.86
N GLY A 537 4.04 27.23 40.84
CA GLY A 537 4.54 25.88 40.75
C GLY A 537 5.24 25.39 42.01
N VAL A 538 5.74 24.17 41.91
CA VAL A 538 6.43 23.46 42.99
C VAL A 538 7.77 22.95 42.48
N LEU A 539 8.82 23.12 43.28
CA LEU A 539 10.15 22.59 43.03
C LEU A 539 10.28 21.17 43.61
N TYR A 540 10.70 20.23 42.77
CA TYR A 540 10.95 18.84 43.13
C TYR A 540 12.45 18.52 43.06
N GLY A 541 12.92 17.67 43.98
CA GLY A 541 14.33 17.30 44.14
C GLY A 541 15.19 18.36 44.85
N SER A 542 14.59 19.47 45.31
CA SER A 542 15.23 20.54 46.08
C SER A 542 14.16 21.44 46.71
N ASP A 543 14.55 22.32 47.62
CA ASP A 543 13.74 23.42 48.15
C ASP A 543 14.47 24.77 48.02
N PHE A 544 13.80 25.86 48.42
CA PHE A 544 14.37 27.19 48.46
C PHE A 544 15.03 27.53 49.81
N GLY A 545 14.72 26.79 50.88
CA GLY A 545 15.13 27.14 52.25
C GLY A 545 14.61 28.52 52.66
N GLU A 546 15.50 29.39 53.16
CA GLU A 546 15.19 30.80 53.45
C GLU A 546 15.39 31.74 52.25
N ALA A 547 15.87 31.22 51.11
CA ALA A 547 16.15 32.05 49.95
C ALA A 547 14.88 32.34 49.13
N GLU A 548 14.83 33.50 48.50
CA GLU A 548 13.75 33.83 47.56
C GLU A 548 13.90 33.02 46.25
N PRO A 549 12.78 32.55 45.67
CA PRO A 549 12.80 31.88 44.39
C PRO A 549 13.14 32.88 43.27
N LEU A 550 13.97 32.45 42.33
CA LEU A 550 14.36 33.24 41.16
C LEU A 550 13.99 32.51 39.88
N LEU A 551 13.36 33.23 38.95
CA LEU A 551 13.06 32.77 37.60
C LEU A 551 14.19 33.23 36.67
N LEU A 552 14.94 32.27 36.13
CA LEU A 552 15.93 32.50 35.08
C LEU A 552 15.27 32.33 33.72
N MET A 553 15.39 33.36 32.89
CA MET A 553 14.98 33.31 31.49
C MET A 553 16.24 33.35 30.63
N ARG A 554 16.42 32.37 29.73
CA ARG A 554 17.51 32.40 28.74
C ARG A 554 16.95 32.42 27.34
N ARG A 555 17.53 33.25 26.48
CA ARG A 555 17.19 33.29 25.07
C ARG A 555 17.75 32.06 24.36
N ARG A 556 16.89 31.32 23.66
CA ARG A 556 17.28 30.10 22.96
C ARG A 556 18.22 30.43 21.80
N GLY A 557 19.38 29.77 21.78
CA GLY A 557 20.37 29.91 20.71
C GLY A 557 21.28 31.15 20.82
N VAL A 558 21.19 31.92 21.91
CA VAL A 558 22.07 33.07 22.17
C VAL A 558 22.75 32.86 23.52
N GLU A 559 24.06 32.60 23.51
CA GLU A 559 24.83 32.42 24.74
C GLU A 559 24.94 33.74 25.51
N GLY A 560 24.87 33.65 26.85
CA GLY A 560 25.06 34.80 27.76
C GLY A 560 23.86 35.74 27.91
N HIS A 561 22.83 35.64 27.06
CA HIS A 561 21.65 36.51 27.16
C HIS A 561 20.59 35.91 28.10
N SER A 562 20.61 36.37 29.36
CA SER A 562 19.70 35.87 30.40
C SER A 562 19.31 36.93 31.42
N PHE A 563 18.09 36.82 31.94
CA PHE A 563 17.55 37.68 32.99
C PHE A 563 17.02 36.88 34.15
N TRP A 564 17.07 37.49 35.33
CA TRP A 564 16.50 36.94 36.55
C TRP A 564 15.35 37.81 37.01
N LEU A 565 14.26 37.16 37.41
CA LEU A 565 13.10 37.80 38.01
C LEU A 565 12.89 37.20 39.41
N SER A 566 12.80 38.04 40.42
CA SER A 566 12.46 37.61 41.78
C SER A 566 11.01 37.17 41.85
N GLY A 567 10.78 36.06 42.55
CA GLY A 567 9.45 35.54 42.85
C GLY A 567 9.13 35.62 44.34
N SER A 568 7.95 35.13 44.68
CA SER A 568 7.53 34.89 46.05
C SER A 568 7.30 33.39 46.27
N SER A 569 7.28 32.99 47.53
CA SER A 569 7.08 31.60 47.94
C SER A 569 6.01 31.54 49.03
N SER A 570 5.13 30.54 48.95
CA SER A 570 4.10 30.24 49.97
C SER A 570 4.46 29.06 50.87
N GLY A 571 5.59 28.40 50.60
CA GLY A 571 6.04 27.18 51.28
C GLY A 571 7.43 26.78 50.79
N ALA A 572 8.15 25.91 51.51
CA ALA A 572 9.58 25.67 51.28
C ALA A 572 9.99 25.36 49.82
N ALA A 573 9.09 24.76 49.02
CA ALA A 573 9.32 24.43 47.61
C ALA A 573 8.37 25.12 46.63
N ASP A 574 7.43 25.95 47.12
CA ASP A 574 6.48 26.65 46.27
C ASP A 574 7.12 27.89 45.66
N PHE A 575 6.77 28.21 44.43
CA PHE A 575 7.15 29.47 43.78
C PHE A 575 5.98 30.13 43.06
N SER A 576 6.03 31.45 43.03
CA SER A 576 5.13 32.30 42.25
C SER A 576 5.94 33.41 41.59
N PHE A 577 5.71 33.62 40.29
CA PHE A 577 6.33 34.71 39.53
C PHE A 577 5.26 35.50 38.78
N ALA A 578 5.53 36.80 38.61
CA ALA A 578 4.73 37.70 37.79
C ALA A 578 5.68 38.36 36.78
N LEU A 579 5.59 37.91 35.53
CA LEU A 579 6.45 38.34 34.43
C LEU A 579 5.68 39.31 33.52
N PRO A 580 5.95 40.62 33.60
CA PRO A 580 5.35 41.58 32.68
C PRO A 580 5.73 41.23 31.24
N ALA A 581 4.76 41.23 30.33
CA ALA A 581 5.06 40.97 28.92
C ALA A 581 5.95 42.07 28.31
N SER A 582 5.86 43.30 28.83
CA SER A 582 6.72 44.43 28.47
C SER A 582 8.20 44.10 28.64
N ASP A 583 8.58 43.48 29.75
CA ASP A 583 9.97 43.17 30.08
C ASP A 583 10.59 42.21 29.07
N LEU A 584 9.80 41.32 28.46
CA LEU A 584 10.26 40.45 27.38
C LEU A 584 10.19 41.11 26.00
N ALA A 585 9.20 41.99 25.78
CA ALA A 585 9.05 42.71 24.53
C ALA A 585 10.19 43.72 24.30
N GLU A 586 10.65 44.40 25.36
CA GLU A 586 11.79 45.33 25.31
C GLU A 586 13.12 44.65 24.95
N GLN A 587 13.22 43.33 25.19
CA GLN A 587 14.41 42.53 24.90
C GLN A 587 14.43 41.97 23.47
N LEU A 588 13.37 42.21 22.70
CA LEU A 588 13.24 41.73 21.33
C LEU A 588 14.21 42.50 20.42
N VAL A 589 15.19 41.79 19.86
CA VAL A 589 16.16 42.33 18.89
C VAL A 589 15.85 41.84 17.47
N GLY A 590 15.33 40.63 17.34
CA GLY A 590 14.92 40.03 16.06
C GLY A 590 13.40 39.99 15.89
N ARG A 591 12.93 39.43 14.77
CA ARG A 591 11.48 39.31 14.51
C ARG A 591 10.77 38.24 15.34
N HIS A 592 11.51 37.25 15.84
CA HIS A 592 10.96 36.11 16.56
C HIS A 592 12.02 35.46 17.45
N GLU A 593 11.71 35.33 18.73
CA GLU A 593 12.60 34.83 19.77
C GLU A 593 11.88 33.84 20.69
N LEU A 594 12.64 32.89 21.22
CA LEU A 594 12.14 31.89 22.17
C LEU A 594 12.92 32.01 23.48
N TRP A 595 12.17 32.08 24.57
CA TRP A 595 12.69 32.24 25.91
C TRP A 595 12.39 31.00 26.73
N ASP A 596 13.46 30.39 27.19
CA ASP A 596 13.44 29.20 28.00
C ASP A 596 13.41 29.61 29.48
N LEU A 597 12.56 28.98 30.29
CA LEU A 597 12.38 29.29 31.71
C LEU A 597 12.98 28.23 32.66
N TRP A 598 13.67 28.67 33.70
CA TRP A 598 14.21 27.83 34.78
C TRP A 598 13.96 28.48 36.14
N VAL A 599 13.85 27.66 37.18
CA VAL A 599 13.66 28.12 38.55
C VAL A 599 14.88 27.76 39.39
N GLY A 600 15.37 28.70 40.19
CA GLY A 600 16.50 28.50 41.10
C GLY A 600 16.42 29.46 42.27
N ARG A 601 17.57 29.71 42.91
CA ARG A 601 17.71 30.66 44.03
C ARG A 601 19.03 31.42 43.92
N ARG A 602 19.13 32.55 44.61
CA ARG A 602 20.31 33.41 44.55
C ARG A 602 21.56 32.65 45.03
N TYR A 603 22.65 32.78 44.28
CA TYR A 603 23.95 32.14 44.54
C TYR A 603 23.99 30.59 44.41
N ASP A 604 22.90 29.95 43.97
CA ASP A 604 22.91 28.54 43.58
C ASP A 604 23.19 28.43 42.07
N PRO A 605 24.31 27.81 41.64
CA PRO A 605 24.60 27.64 40.22
C PRO A 605 23.64 26.65 39.53
N VAL A 606 22.87 25.86 40.31
CA VAL A 606 21.99 24.82 39.80
C VAL A 606 20.56 25.33 39.70
N VAL A 607 19.97 25.23 38.50
CA VAL A 607 18.59 25.63 38.20
C VAL A 607 17.78 24.45 37.69
N ALA A 608 16.49 24.39 38.05
CA ALA A 608 15.56 23.38 37.58
C ALA A 608 14.80 23.88 36.35
N ARG A 609 14.65 23.02 35.34
CA ARG A 609 13.88 23.37 34.14
C ARG A 609 12.40 23.47 34.47
N LEU A 610 11.74 24.56 34.08
CA LEU A 610 10.31 24.74 34.26
C LEU A 610 9.53 23.96 33.20
N GLY A 611 8.59 23.13 33.62
CA GLY A 611 7.77 22.29 32.74
C GLY A 611 6.52 21.76 33.43
N ARG A 612 5.77 20.92 32.73
CA ARG A 612 4.57 20.27 33.26
C ARG A 612 4.59 18.79 32.94
N PHE A 613 5.05 17.99 33.90
CA PHE A 613 5.16 16.53 33.79
C PHE A 613 4.19 15.79 34.71
N LEU A 614 3.68 16.44 35.76
CA LEU A 614 2.77 15.85 36.74
C LEU A 614 1.30 16.08 36.33
N THR A 615 0.99 15.74 35.08
CA THR A 615 -0.35 15.78 34.51
C THR A 615 -0.62 14.50 33.71
N ASP A 616 -1.87 14.06 33.71
CA ASP A 616 -2.39 12.98 32.88
C ASP A 616 -2.53 13.38 31.39
N VAL A 617 -2.21 14.63 31.05
CA VAL A 617 -2.21 15.14 29.69
C VAL A 617 -0.89 14.83 28.97
N VAL A 618 -0.96 13.97 27.95
CA VAL A 618 0.20 13.55 27.15
C VAL A 618 0.74 14.64 26.25
N ASP A 619 -0.14 15.32 25.51
CA ASP A 619 0.23 16.41 24.58
C ASP A 619 -0.07 17.77 25.20
N VAL A 620 0.72 18.09 26.21
CA VAL A 620 0.62 19.36 26.95
C VAL A 620 0.66 20.58 26.02
N LYS A 621 1.44 20.51 24.93
CA LYS A 621 1.61 21.62 23.98
C LYS A 621 0.32 22.01 23.26
N SER A 622 -0.48 21.03 22.84
CA SER A 622 -1.72 21.30 22.10
C SER A 622 -2.90 21.57 23.03
N VAL A 623 -2.89 20.96 24.22
CA VAL A 623 -3.99 21.07 25.20
C VAL A 623 -3.91 22.37 26.00
N PHE A 624 -2.72 22.73 26.49
CA PHE A 624 -2.54 23.97 27.26
C PHE A 624 -2.17 25.12 26.31
N ALA A 625 -3.21 25.81 25.84
CA ALA A 625 -3.07 26.98 24.99
C ALA A 625 -3.33 28.27 25.79
N TYR A 626 -2.40 29.21 25.70
CA TYR A 626 -2.51 30.53 26.33
C TYR A 626 -2.78 31.62 25.28
N PRO A 627 -3.49 32.71 25.63
CA PRO A 627 -3.70 33.83 24.73
C PRO A 627 -2.38 34.57 24.46
N ASN A 628 -2.35 35.36 23.38
CA ASN A 628 -1.25 36.29 23.15
C ASN A 628 -1.47 37.54 24.01
N THR A 629 -0.41 38.03 24.66
CA THR A 629 -0.35 39.39 25.18
C THR A 629 0.23 40.29 24.10
N VAL A 630 -0.47 41.37 23.76
CA VAL A 630 0.02 42.38 22.81
C VAL A 630 0.64 43.52 23.60
N VAL A 631 1.90 43.81 23.33
CA VAL A 631 2.63 44.96 23.88
C VAL A 631 2.84 45.95 22.75
N THR A 632 2.36 47.19 22.94
CA THR A 632 2.53 48.29 21.98
C THR A 632 3.53 49.29 22.53
N SER A 633 4.54 49.67 21.74
CA SER A 633 5.39 50.83 22.01
C SER A 633 4.96 52.01 21.14
N ASP A 634 5.27 53.23 21.58
CA ASP A 634 4.83 54.46 20.89
C ASP A 634 5.42 54.60 19.47
N ASP A 635 6.58 53.99 19.19
CA ASP A 635 7.35 54.16 17.94
C ASP A 635 7.73 52.83 17.24
N GLY A 636 7.17 51.67 17.64
CA GLY A 636 7.58 50.34 17.16
C GLY A 636 6.44 49.39 16.80
N PRO A 637 6.74 48.27 16.09
CA PRO A 637 5.73 47.27 15.77
C PRO A 637 5.18 46.62 17.05
N ALA A 638 3.89 46.33 17.06
CA ALA A 638 3.28 45.62 18.19
C ALA A 638 3.96 44.25 18.39
N VAL A 639 4.33 43.94 19.62
CA VAL A 639 5.01 42.68 19.98
C VAL A 639 4.00 41.72 20.61
N LEU A 640 4.01 40.47 20.15
CA LEU A 640 3.22 39.37 20.70
C LEU A 640 4.08 38.55 21.66
N VAL A 641 3.64 38.45 22.92
CA VAL A 641 4.26 37.60 23.94
C VAL A 641 3.30 36.48 24.30
N LYS A 642 3.74 35.23 24.22
CA LYS A 642 2.90 34.05 24.44
C LYS A 642 3.62 32.94 25.19
N PRO A 643 3.20 32.56 26.41
CA PRO A 643 3.67 31.33 27.03
C PRO A 643 3.15 30.10 26.26
N TYR A 644 3.96 29.06 26.14
CA TYR A 644 3.59 27.81 25.48
C TYR A 644 4.47 26.66 25.99
N TYR A 645 3.94 25.44 25.91
CA TYR A 645 4.74 24.24 26.18
C TYR A 645 5.43 23.72 24.92
N THR A 646 6.67 23.25 25.06
CA THR A 646 7.41 22.56 23.99
C THR A 646 6.85 21.15 23.74
N ALA A 647 7.34 20.48 22.70
CA ALA A 647 7.05 19.06 22.49
C ALA A 647 7.66 18.14 23.59
N GLY A 648 8.61 18.67 24.36
CA GLY A 648 9.20 18.03 25.53
C GLY A 648 8.49 18.36 26.84
N THR A 649 7.34 19.05 26.78
CA THR A 649 6.52 19.49 27.92
C THR A 649 7.21 20.49 28.87
N GLU A 650 8.27 21.16 28.40
CA GLU A 650 8.87 22.30 29.08
C GLU A 650 8.10 23.60 28.78
N LEU A 651 8.01 24.51 29.76
CA LEU A 651 7.39 25.82 29.57
C LEU A 651 8.39 26.81 28.96
N SER A 652 7.94 27.57 27.98
CA SER A 652 8.74 28.59 27.31
C SER A 652 7.85 29.78 26.92
N VAL A 653 8.45 30.93 26.64
CA VAL A 653 7.74 32.10 26.14
C VAL A 653 8.19 32.38 24.71
N ARG A 654 7.24 32.62 23.81
CA ARG A 654 7.50 33.11 22.47
C ARG A 654 7.30 34.61 22.45
N VAL A 655 8.25 35.33 21.86
CA VAL A 655 8.19 36.78 21.65
C VAL A 655 8.36 37.01 20.15
N SER A 656 7.44 37.70 19.50
CA SER A 656 7.51 37.94 18.05
C SER A 656 6.84 39.24 17.66
N GLU A 657 7.34 39.89 16.61
CA GLU A 657 6.63 40.98 15.96
C GLU A 657 5.26 40.50 15.47
N ARG A 658 4.23 41.32 15.66
CA ARG A 658 2.93 41.10 15.05
C ARG A 658 3.07 41.40 13.56
N ALA A 659 3.01 40.35 12.73
CA ALA A 659 2.85 40.54 11.29
C ALA A 659 1.53 41.29 11.03
N GLU A 660 1.57 42.31 10.17
CA GLU A 660 0.40 43.11 9.78
C GLU A 660 -0.72 42.26 9.18
#